data_AF-A0A0S2SKV5-F1
#
_entry.id   AF-A0A0S2SKV5-F1
#
_cell.length_a   1.000
_cell.length_b   1.000
_cell.length_c   1.000
_cell.angle_alpha   90.00
_cell.angle_beta   90.00
_cell.angle_gamma   90.00
#
_symmetry.space_group_name_H-M   'P 1'
#
loop_
_entity.id
_entity.type
_entity.pdbx_description
1 polymer ?
#
loop_
_entity_poly.entity_id
_entity_poly.type
_entity_poly.pdbx_seq_one_letter_code
_entity_poly.pdbx_strand_id
1 'polypeptide(L)'
;MRWNEFDAAVLERIPPERLVSDPDLRLAHGTDASFYRLVPERIVRLDSLDEVRFVLAVCRELNLPCTFRAAGTSLSGQALSDSVLITLTDSWRGHRILDQGARIALQPGVIGADANRYLAPLGRKIGPDPASINACKLGGIAANNASGMCCGTAQSSYHTLHAMTLLLADGTVLESSDPHSRAAFAASRPELLSGLAALRAEVLANTELAAKIRHKYRLKNTTGYAINALLDHEDPVDILTHLMIGSEGTLGFIAEVVLDTVPEYPHKASALLVFRDAEQACLATSRLKSAPVAAVELMDGRSLRSVAGKPGLPDFIKELDLAACALLVEVHGESKEELVTRCEQVTAMAAEFVQVASVPFTGDSAGLWAIRKGLFPAVGAVRTTGTTVIIEDVAFPIERLAEGVAGLQQLFDEFEYHEAIIFGHALEGNLHFVFTQGFEEPAQVARYGAFMDAVAELVAVRFGGSLKAEHGTGRNMAPYVELEWGPEGMALMRRIKALLNPGVIINDDPKAHLAHLKPMPASDAIVDPCIECGFCEAVCPSRTLSLSPRQRIVLYRELARRNRADEPSNQLARLFDYQGIDTCAATGLCADRCPVGINTGSLIKKLRSDKYQRFVPIARWSADHFAGVTRTARGALGLKAIAGKLLGDKALAGLVNGVLHLSGQRTPAWLPTLPGPSRYRWPPGKGGNGRSNERTVVYLPSCASRVFGQQEDAPSLPDVVLSLLKKAGCRVIVPTGVEGLCCGMPYDSKGMSEVAEAKRADLAEAL
;
A
#
# COMPACT_ATOMS: atom_id res chain seq x y z
N MET A 1 2.56 -21.94 28.06
CA MET A 1 1.25 -22.21 28.68
C MET A 1 0.20 -21.28 28.09
N ARG A 2 0.31 -19.95 28.26
CA ARG A 2 -0.62 -18.94 27.73
C ARG A 2 -0.95 -19.02 26.22
N TRP A 3 0.04 -19.29 25.35
CA TRP A 3 -0.22 -19.38 23.90
C TRP A 3 -0.97 -20.63 23.47
N ASN A 4 -0.83 -21.74 24.20
CA ASN A 4 -1.61 -22.96 23.92
C ASN A 4 -3.07 -22.77 24.33
N GLU A 5 -3.32 -22.07 25.43
CA GLU A 5 -4.67 -21.67 25.86
C GLU A 5 -5.32 -20.72 24.85
N PHE A 6 -4.57 -19.72 24.37
CA PHE A 6 -5.03 -18.83 23.30
C PHE A 6 -5.40 -19.61 22.03
N ASP A 7 -4.51 -20.49 21.57
CA ASP A 7 -4.75 -21.30 20.37
C ASP A 7 -5.99 -22.18 20.54
N ALA A 8 -6.13 -22.86 21.68
CA ALA A 8 -7.30 -23.68 21.97
C ALA A 8 -8.60 -22.87 21.96
N ALA A 9 -8.62 -21.72 22.64
CA ALA A 9 -9.80 -20.84 22.69
C ALA A 9 -10.16 -20.28 21.32
N VAL A 10 -9.18 -19.79 20.55
CA VAL A 10 -9.43 -19.22 19.21
C VAL A 10 -9.95 -20.29 18.24
N LEU A 11 -9.42 -21.51 18.31
CA LEU A 11 -9.81 -22.62 17.43
C LEU A 11 -11.22 -23.16 17.68
N GLU A 12 -11.90 -22.75 18.75
CA GLU A 12 -13.32 -23.07 18.96
C GLU A 12 -14.23 -22.45 17.90
N ARG A 13 -13.83 -21.29 17.35
CA ARG A 13 -14.63 -20.54 16.36
C ARG A 13 -13.87 -20.15 15.10
N ILE A 14 -12.56 -20.00 15.18
CA ILE A 14 -11.72 -19.60 14.05
C ILE A 14 -11.07 -20.86 13.44
N PRO A 15 -11.25 -21.11 12.13
CA PRO A 15 -10.61 -22.20 11.43
C PRO A 15 -9.07 -22.18 11.57
N PRO A 16 -8.41 -23.35 11.68
CA PRO A 16 -6.96 -23.45 11.87
C PRO A 16 -6.14 -22.70 10.81
N GLU A 17 -6.58 -22.68 9.55
CA GLU A 17 -5.90 -21.99 8.46
C GLU A 17 -5.87 -20.45 8.59
N ARG A 18 -6.68 -19.90 9.51
CA ARG A 18 -6.73 -18.46 9.81
C ARG A 18 -5.96 -18.09 11.08
N LEU A 19 -5.34 -19.06 11.75
CA LEU A 19 -4.43 -18.87 12.89
C LEU A 19 -2.99 -19.21 12.46
N VAL A 20 -2.13 -18.20 12.39
CA VAL A 20 -0.71 -18.38 12.04
C VAL A 20 0.13 -18.42 13.31
N SER A 21 0.73 -19.57 13.57
CA SER A 21 1.64 -19.82 14.70
C SER A 21 3.09 -20.13 14.28
N ASP A 22 3.31 -20.53 13.02
CA ASP A 22 4.66 -20.80 12.49
C ASP A 22 5.55 -19.54 12.57
N PRO A 23 6.73 -19.60 13.21
CA PRO A 23 7.58 -18.41 13.43
C PRO A 23 7.98 -17.66 12.17
N ASP A 24 8.28 -18.38 11.09
CA ASP A 24 8.73 -17.77 9.84
C ASP A 24 7.53 -17.11 9.13
N LEU A 25 6.35 -17.76 9.12
CA LEU A 25 5.13 -17.11 8.62
C LEU A 25 4.72 -15.91 9.48
N ARG A 26 4.94 -15.96 10.80
CA ARG A 26 4.70 -14.80 11.68
C ARG A 26 5.61 -13.64 11.35
N LEU A 27 6.88 -13.87 11.00
CA LEU A 27 7.77 -12.82 10.51
C LEU A 27 7.28 -12.24 9.17
N ALA A 28 6.99 -13.13 8.19
CA ALA A 28 6.57 -12.72 6.86
C ALA A 28 5.29 -11.88 6.95
N HIS A 29 4.27 -12.44 7.58
CA HIS A 29 3.00 -11.76 7.75
C HIS A 29 3.08 -10.64 8.77
N GLY A 30 3.98 -10.61 9.75
CA GLY A 30 4.05 -9.56 10.77
C GLY A 30 4.62 -8.22 10.29
N THR A 31 5.36 -8.21 9.18
CA THR A 31 6.09 -7.03 8.69
C THR A 31 5.17 -5.94 8.09
N ASP A 32 5.44 -4.67 8.41
CA ASP A 32 4.82 -3.50 7.80
C ASP A 32 5.84 -2.67 6.97
N ALA A 33 5.50 -1.43 6.59
CA ALA A 33 6.37 -0.58 5.78
C ALA A 33 7.40 0.21 6.59
N SER A 34 7.34 0.17 7.92
CA SER A 34 8.27 0.89 8.79
C SER A 34 9.65 0.24 8.83
N PHE A 35 10.60 0.94 9.43
CA PHE A 35 11.93 0.41 9.73
C PHE A 35 12.01 -0.33 11.08
N TYR A 36 10.87 -0.63 11.69
CA TYR A 36 10.78 -1.45 12.91
C TYR A 36 10.44 -2.90 12.58
N ARG A 37 10.73 -3.81 13.52
CA ARG A 37 10.37 -5.22 13.46
C ARG A 37 9.95 -5.72 14.85
N LEU A 38 8.67 -6.03 14.97
CA LEU A 38 8.13 -6.88 16.03
C LEU A 38 7.51 -8.12 15.37
N VAL A 39 7.90 -9.30 15.83
CA VAL A 39 7.35 -10.57 15.31
C VAL A 39 6.21 -10.98 16.24
N PRO A 40 4.95 -10.98 15.76
CA PRO A 40 3.81 -11.29 16.61
C PRO A 40 3.87 -12.75 17.04
N GLU A 41 3.47 -13.06 18.27
CA GLU A 41 3.35 -14.42 18.77
C GLU A 41 2.23 -15.21 18.07
N ARG A 42 1.12 -14.54 17.71
CA ARG A 42 0.04 -15.13 16.90
C ARG A 42 -0.52 -14.12 15.92
N ILE A 43 -0.90 -14.60 14.73
CA ILE A 43 -1.65 -13.80 13.77
C ILE A 43 -2.98 -14.47 13.54
N VAL A 44 -4.08 -13.73 13.66
CA VAL A 44 -5.43 -14.23 13.40
C VAL A 44 -6.08 -13.44 12.27
N ARG A 45 -6.66 -14.15 11.29
CA ARG A 45 -7.34 -13.58 10.12
C ARG A 45 -8.85 -13.64 10.31
N LEU A 46 -9.50 -12.50 10.50
CA LEU A 46 -10.92 -12.43 10.89
C LEU A 46 -11.80 -11.97 9.72
N ASP A 47 -12.99 -12.53 9.64
CA ASP A 47 -13.90 -12.46 8.50
C ASP A 47 -15.20 -11.69 8.82
N SER A 48 -15.50 -11.47 10.11
CA SER A 48 -16.72 -10.78 10.56
C SER A 48 -16.51 -10.02 11.86
N LEU A 49 -17.42 -9.07 12.14
CA LEU A 49 -17.38 -8.28 13.38
C LEU A 49 -17.52 -9.16 14.63
N ASP A 50 -18.32 -10.22 14.55
CA ASP A 50 -18.50 -11.19 15.64
C ASP A 50 -17.21 -11.94 15.97
N GLU A 51 -16.41 -12.30 14.95
CA GLU A 51 -15.10 -12.91 15.16
C GLU A 51 -14.10 -11.93 15.79
N VAL A 52 -14.13 -10.64 15.38
CA VAL A 52 -13.31 -9.60 16.04
C VAL A 52 -13.69 -9.48 17.51
N ARG A 53 -14.99 -9.37 17.82
CA ARG A 53 -15.48 -9.31 19.20
C ARG A 53 -15.08 -10.54 20.01
N PHE A 54 -15.17 -11.73 19.42
CA PHE A 54 -14.77 -12.98 20.06
C PHE A 54 -13.27 -13.00 20.40
N VAL A 55 -12.39 -12.72 19.43
CA VAL A 55 -10.95 -12.74 19.66
C VAL A 55 -10.52 -11.65 20.64
N LEU A 56 -11.14 -10.46 20.62
CA LEU A 56 -10.88 -9.44 21.64
C LEU A 56 -11.27 -9.89 23.05
N ALA A 57 -12.37 -10.64 23.20
CA ALA A 57 -12.75 -11.20 24.48
C ALA A 57 -11.71 -12.21 24.99
N VAL A 58 -11.22 -13.10 24.12
CA VAL A 58 -10.14 -14.06 24.45
C VAL A 58 -8.84 -13.34 24.84
N CYS A 59 -8.43 -12.34 24.06
CA CYS A 59 -7.26 -11.52 24.39
C CYS A 59 -7.38 -10.86 25.77
N ARG A 60 -8.57 -10.31 26.08
CA ARG A 60 -8.84 -9.69 27.38
C ARG A 60 -8.80 -10.69 28.53
N GLU A 61 -9.41 -11.85 28.37
CA GLU A 61 -9.42 -12.92 29.38
C GLU A 61 -7.99 -13.39 29.72
N LEU A 62 -7.14 -13.51 28.70
CA LEU A 62 -5.75 -13.95 28.84
C LEU A 62 -4.75 -12.81 29.10
N ASN A 63 -5.24 -11.57 29.22
CA ASN A 63 -4.44 -10.36 29.37
C ASN A 63 -3.33 -10.25 28.30
N LEU A 64 -3.71 -10.46 27.04
CA LEU A 64 -2.85 -10.38 25.87
C LEU A 64 -3.16 -9.09 25.09
N PRO A 65 -2.16 -8.22 24.84
CA PRO A 65 -2.38 -7.08 23.96
C PRO A 65 -2.57 -7.55 22.52
N CYS A 66 -3.38 -6.81 21.77
CA CYS A 66 -3.55 -7.04 20.34
C CYS A 66 -3.43 -5.75 19.53
N THR A 67 -3.07 -5.91 18.25
CA THR A 67 -2.92 -4.84 17.28
C THR A 67 -3.71 -5.18 16.03
N PHE A 68 -4.47 -4.23 15.49
CA PHE A 68 -5.14 -4.38 14.21
C PHE A 68 -4.25 -3.92 13.08
N ARG A 69 -4.28 -4.64 11.95
CA ARG A 69 -3.61 -4.19 10.73
C ARG A 69 -4.46 -4.41 9.50
N ALA A 70 -4.59 -3.33 8.72
CA ALA A 70 -5.24 -3.35 7.42
C ALA A 70 -4.27 -3.74 6.29
N ALA A 71 -3.52 -2.80 5.73
CA ALA A 71 -2.56 -3.05 4.63
C ALA A 71 -1.11 -3.18 5.10
N GLY A 72 -0.76 -2.60 6.25
CA GLY A 72 0.62 -2.52 6.72
C GLY A 72 1.51 -1.62 5.86
N THR A 73 0.97 -0.50 5.36
CA THR A 73 1.68 0.53 4.59
C THR A 73 2.14 1.71 5.47
N SER A 74 1.97 1.61 6.79
CA SER A 74 2.38 2.60 7.79
C SER A 74 3.90 2.66 7.96
N LEU A 75 4.42 3.84 8.27
CA LEU A 75 5.86 4.12 8.30
C LEU A 75 6.42 4.25 9.73
N SER A 76 5.57 4.44 10.74
CA SER A 76 5.98 4.75 12.13
C SER A 76 5.89 3.56 13.10
N GLY A 77 5.71 2.32 12.61
CA GLY A 77 5.69 1.09 13.42
C GLY A 77 4.38 0.78 14.14
N GLN A 78 3.29 1.50 13.81
CA GLN A 78 1.98 1.37 14.46
C GLN A 78 1.18 0.13 14.07
N ALA A 79 1.56 -0.55 12.97
CA ALA A 79 0.89 -1.75 12.50
C ALA A 79 1.59 -3.05 12.93
N LEU A 80 2.53 -2.97 13.88
CA LEU A 80 3.35 -4.07 14.36
C LEU A 80 2.92 -4.53 15.76
N SER A 81 3.12 -5.82 16.04
CA SER A 81 2.85 -6.44 17.33
C SER A 81 3.90 -7.50 17.63
N ASP A 82 4.26 -7.65 18.90
CA ASP A 82 4.99 -8.78 19.46
C ASP A 82 4.05 -9.79 20.15
N SER A 83 2.74 -9.55 20.13
CA SER A 83 1.71 -10.36 20.76
C SER A 83 0.71 -10.86 19.70
N VAL A 84 -0.56 -10.49 19.79
CA VAL A 84 -1.60 -10.91 18.85
C VAL A 84 -1.79 -9.86 17.75
N LEU A 85 -1.50 -10.22 16.51
CA LEU A 85 -1.77 -9.39 15.34
C LEU A 85 -3.07 -9.83 14.66
N ILE A 86 -4.04 -8.94 14.63
CA ILE A 86 -5.34 -9.16 13.98
C ILE A 86 -5.29 -8.57 12.58
N THR A 87 -5.57 -9.42 11.59
CA THR A 87 -5.67 -9.02 10.18
C THR A 87 -7.03 -9.42 9.63
N LEU A 88 -7.43 -8.81 8.52
CA LEU A 88 -8.73 -9.05 7.90
C LEU A 88 -8.60 -9.93 6.66
N THR A 89 -9.61 -10.76 6.43
CA THR A 89 -9.82 -11.46 5.16
C THR A 89 -10.27 -10.48 4.05
N ASP A 90 -10.43 -10.99 2.83
CA ASP A 90 -10.92 -10.19 1.71
C ASP A 90 -12.44 -9.94 1.74
N SER A 91 -13.18 -10.49 2.71
CA SER A 91 -14.64 -10.27 2.85
C SER A 91 -15.00 -8.88 3.37
N TRP A 92 -14.06 -8.18 4.01
CA TRP A 92 -14.23 -6.81 4.54
C TRP A 92 -14.19 -5.70 3.49
N ARG A 93 -14.73 -5.96 2.29
CA ARG A 93 -14.66 -5.07 1.12
C ARG A 93 -16.03 -4.53 0.69
N GLY A 94 -17.02 -4.64 1.57
CA GLY A 94 -18.34 -4.04 1.39
C GLY A 94 -18.26 -2.52 1.23
N HIS A 95 -19.11 -1.99 0.36
CA HIS A 95 -19.28 -0.56 0.15
C HIS A 95 -20.73 -0.24 -0.22
N ARG A 96 -21.20 0.97 0.10
CA ARG A 96 -22.49 1.50 -0.32
C ARG A 96 -22.33 2.97 -0.71
N ILE A 97 -22.73 3.32 -1.93
CA ILE A 97 -22.80 4.71 -2.37
C ILE A 97 -24.14 5.29 -1.90
N LEU A 98 -24.09 6.46 -1.28
CA LEU A 98 -25.24 7.13 -0.67
C LEU A 98 -25.46 8.49 -1.33
N ASP A 99 -26.72 8.94 -1.38
CA ASP A 99 -27.12 10.29 -1.83
C ASP A 99 -26.48 10.73 -3.14
N GLN A 100 -26.61 9.89 -4.17
CA GLN A 100 -26.03 10.15 -5.51
C GLN A 100 -24.51 10.41 -5.48
N GLY A 101 -23.82 9.76 -4.55
CA GLY A 101 -22.37 9.88 -4.41
C GLY A 101 -21.95 11.04 -3.53
N ALA A 102 -22.84 11.73 -2.83
CA ALA A 102 -22.43 12.72 -1.84
C ALA A 102 -21.76 12.07 -0.62
N ARG A 103 -22.13 10.83 -0.29
CA ARG A 103 -21.54 10.04 0.79
C ARG A 103 -21.20 8.63 0.32
N ILE A 104 -20.25 7.99 1.00
CA ILE A 104 -19.92 6.59 0.77
C ILE A 104 -19.67 5.86 2.09
N ALA A 105 -20.34 4.73 2.30
CA ALA A 105 -20.08 3.81 3.39
C ALA A 105 -19.11 2.73 2.92
N LEU A 106 -18.09 2.44 3.72
CA LEU A 106 -16.97 1.59 3.33
C LEU A 106 -16.46 0.76 4.51
N GLN A 107 -16.24 -0.53 4.28
CA GLN A 107 -15.60 -1.42 5.23
C GLN A 107 -14.06 -1.25 5.25
N PRO A 108 -13.38 -1.62 6.35
CA PRO A 108 -11.95 -1.36 6.57
C PRO A 108 -11.01 -2.01 5.55
N GLY A 109 -11.47 -3.04 4.82
CA GLY A 109 -10.69 -3.77 3.83
C GLY A 109 -10.69 -3.17 2.42
N VAL A 110 -11.52 -2.14 2.16
CA VAL A 110 -11.57 -1.45 0.86
C VAL A 110 -10.27 -0.68 0.63
N ILE A 111 -9.66 -0.82 -0.56
CA ILE A 111 -8.48 -0.05 -0.95
C ILE A 111 -8.92 1.36 -1.35
N GLY A 112 -8.20 2.41 -0.94
CA GLY A 112 -8.60 3.79 -1.21
C GLY A 112 -8.81 4.09 -2.71
N ALA A 113 -7.95 3.56 -3.58
CA ALA A 113 -8.11 3.70 -5.04
C ALA A 113 -9.36 2.99 -5.57
N ASP A 114 -9.81 1.91 -4.93
CA ASP A 114 -11.06 1.25 -5.29
C ASP A 114 -12.27 2.09 -4.87
N ALA A 115 -12.22 2.74 -3.70
CA ALA A 115 -13.27 3.68 -3.29
C ALA A 115 -13.45 4.82 -4.31
N ASN A 116 -12.34 5.42 -4.76
CA ASN A 116 -12.39 6.44 -5.81
C ASN A 116 -12.88 5.90 -7.15
N ARG A 117 -12.54 4.65 -7.50
CA ARG A 117 -13.06 3.99 -8.70
C ARG A 117 -14.57 3.74 -8.63
N TYR A 118 -15.13 3.48 -7.45
CA TYR A 118 -16.57 3.36 -7.26
C TYR A 118 -17.29 4.70 -7.47
N LEU A 119 -16.67 5.80 -7.04
CA LEU A 119 -17.24 7.15 -7.11
C LEU A 119 -16.99 7.87 -8.45
N ALA A 120 -16.01 7.43 -9.23
CA ALA A 120 -15.63 8.07 -10.49
C ALA A 120 -16.79 8.33 -11.48
N PRO A 121 -17.77 7.41 -11.67
CA PRO A 121 -18.92 7.66 -12.55
C PRO A 121 -19.81 8.83 -12.11
N LEU A 122 -19.70 9.25 -10.84
CA LEU A 122 -20.49 10.32 -10.23
C LEU A 122 -19.70 11.64 -10.13
N GLY A 123 -18.47 11.71 -10.63
CA GLY A 123 -17.61 12.90 -10.50
C GLY A 123 -17.22 13.20 -9.06
N ARG A 124 -17.07 12.16 -8.23
CA ARG A 124 -16.77 12.26 -6.79
C ARG A 124 -15.55 11.41 -6.44
N LYS A 125 -14.95 11.71 -5.29
CA LYS A 125 -13.87 10.92 -4.66
C LYS A 125 -13.95 11.04 -3.14
N ILE A 126 -13.25 10.17 -2.42
CA ILE A 126 -13.02 10.38 -0.98
C ILE A 126 -12.09 11.59 -0.77
N GLY A 127 -12.27 12.32 0.32
CA GLY A 127 -11.41 13.44 0.70
C GLY A 127 -9.93 13.05 0.89
N PRO A 128 -9.59 12.06 1.73
CA PRO A 128 -8.21 11.67 1.96
C PRO A 128 -7.57 10.99 0.74
N ASP A 129 -6.40 11.48 0.32
CA ASP A 129 -5.69 11.06 -0.88
C ASP A 129 -4.21 10.67 -0.66
N PRO A 130 -3.91 9.74 0.29
CA PRO A 130 -2.54 9.40 0.65
C PRO A 130 -1.72 8.88 -0.53
N ALA A 131 -0.41 9.11 -0.51
CA ALA A 131 0.49 8.62 -1.57
C ALA A 131 0.42 7.10 -1.81
N SER A 132 0.03 6.34 -0.77
CA SER A 132 -0.17 4.89 -0.81
C SER A 132 -1.60 4.45 -1.21
N ILE A 133 -2.46 5.34 -1.71
CA ILE A 133 -3.89 5.08 -2.00
C ILE A 133 -4.17 3.85 -2.86
N ASN A 134 -3.21 3.46 -3.72
CA ASN A 134 -3.28 2.25 -4.55
C ASN A 134 -3.10 0.93 -3.77
N ALA A 135 -2.74 0.99 -2.49
CA ALA A 135 -2.44 -0.16 -1.65
C ALA A 135 -3.02 -0.05 -0.22
N CYS A 136 -3.03 1.15 0.37
CA CYS A 136 -3.60 1.36 1.70
C CYS A 136 -5.11 1.12 1.69
N LYS A 137 -5.60 0.63 2.83
CA LYS A 137 -7.01 0.26 3.02
C LYS A 137 -7.66 1.23 3.99
N LEU A 138 -8.98 1.40 3.86
CA LEU A 138 -9.73 2.43 4.58
C LEU A 138 -9.55 2.38 6.10
N GLY A 139 -9.52 1.19 6.70
CA GLY A 139 -9.31 1.08 8.14
C GLY A 139 -7.99 1.73 8.59
N GLY A 140 -6.94 1.62 7.78
CA GLY A 140 -5.67 2.32 8.01
C GLY A 140 -5.73 3.81 7.67
N ILE A 141 -6.46 4.21 6.62
CA ILE A 141 -6.64 5.63 6.26
C ILE A 141 -7.29 6.37 7.44
N ALA A 142 -8.41 5.86 7.94
CA ALA A 142 -9.12 6.44 9.07
C ALA A 142 -8.29 6.39 10.38
N ALA A 143 -7.72 5.22 10.72
CA ALA A 143 -6.98 5.06 11.96
C ALA A 143 -5.70 5.90 12.05
N ASN A 144 -5.12 6.34 10.93
CA ASN A 144 -3.96 7.24 10.94
C ASN A 144 -4.33 8.70 10.66
N ASN A 145 -5.63 9.00 10.47
CA ASN A 145 -6.10 10.27 9.89
C ASN A 145 -5.30 10.65 8.63
N ALA A 146 -5.05 9.66 7.77
CA ALA A 146 -4.20 9.84 6.62
C ALA A 146 -4.79 10.94 5.72
N SER A 147 -3.89 11.75 5.18
CA SER A 147 -4.18 12.87 4.31
C SER A 147 -3.34 12.71 3.02
N GLY A 148 -3.26 13.73 2.17
CA GLY A 148 -2.41 13.72 0.99
C GLY A 148 -2.32 15.08 0.30
N MET A 149 -2.03 15.00 -1.00
CA MET A 149 -1.58 16.11 -1.86
C MET A 149 -2.62 17.23 -2.01
N CYS A 150 -3.89 16.87 -2.16
CA CYS A 150 -4.95 17.84 -2.47
C CYS A 150 -5.96 17.99 -1.34
N CYS A 151 -5.91 17.16 -0.28
CA CYS A 151 -6.93 17.18 0.76
C CYS A 151 -6.76 18.31 1.80
N GLY A 152 -5.53 18.84 1.95
CA GLY A 152 -5.18 19.81 2.99
C GLY A 152 -5.59 19.34 4.40
N THR A 153 -5.91 20.27 5.30
CA THR A 153 -6.52 19.96 6.60
C THR A 153 -8.03 19.73 6.49
N ALA A 154 -8.69 20.42 5.55
CA ALA A 154 -10.15 20.48 5.43
C ALA A 154 -10.82 19.20 4.90
N GLN A 155 -10.10 18.35 4.17
CA GLN A 155 -10.66 17.13 3.55
C GLN A 155 -10.02 15.84 4.10
N SER A 156 -9.39 15.93 5.27
CA SER A 156 -8.87 14.77 6.02
C SER A 156 -9.99 13.80 6.41
N SER A 157 -9.61 12.59 6.84
CA SER A 157 -10.57 11.59 7.33
C SER A 157 -11.40 12.10 8.51
N TYR A 158 -10.79 12.93 9.36
CA TYR A 158 -11.47 13.56 10.50
C TYR A 158 -12.60 14.49 10.04
N HIS A 159 -12.32 15.38 9.10
CA HIS A 159 -13.26 16.41 8.66
C HIS A 159 -14.33 15.88 7.70
N THR A 160 -14.05 14.78 7.02
CA THR A 160 -15.00 14.11 6.12
C THR A 160 -15.76 12.98 6.79
N LEU A 161 -15.54 12.74 8.09
CA LEU A 161 -16.25 11.69 8.81
C LEU A 161 -17.73 12.07 8.97
N HIS A 162 -18.59 11.24 8.40
CA HIS A 162 -20.04 11.38 8.57
C HIS A 162 -20.57 10.46 9.68
N ALA A 163 -20.15 9.20 9.68
CA ALA A 163 -20.53 8.20 10.67
C ALA A 163 -19.51 7.06 10.75
N MET A 164 -19.55 6.30 11.84
CA MET A 164 -18.67 5.16 12.07
C MET A 164 -19.41 4.02 12.77
N THR A 165 -19.11 2.79 12.35
CA THR A 165 -19.37 1.59 13.14
C THR A 165 -18.07 1.12 13.78
N LEU A 166 -18.03 1.11 15.10
CA LEU A 166 -16.85 0.77 15.88
C LEU A 166 -17.13 -0.33 16.91
N LEU A 167 -16.06 -0.99 17.35
CA LEU A 167 -16.05 -1.99 18.40
C LEU A 167 -14.93 -1.67 19.40
N LEU A 168 -15.30 -1.41 20.65
CA LEU A 168 -14.34 -1.12 21.73
C LEU A 168 -13.66 -2.39 22.25
N ALA A 169 -12.55 -2.20 22.98
CA ALA A 169 -11.75 -3.30 23.56
C ALA A 169 -12.54 -4.24 24.49
N ASP A 170 -13.59 -3.72 25.12
CA ASP A 170 -14.49 -4.48 25.99
C ASP A 170 -15.55 -5.30 25.23
N GLY A 171 -15.65 -5.12 23.92
CA GLY A 171 -16.60 -5.82 23.06
C GLY A 171 -17.90 -5.06 22.77
N THR A 172 -18.06 -3.83 23.27
CA THR A 172 -19.23 -2.99 22.97
C THR A 172 -19.15 -2.41 21.56
N VAL A 173 -20.25 -2.54 20.82
CA VAL A 173 -20.42 -2.01 19.46
C VAL A 173 -21.20 -0.70 19.49
N LEU A 174 -20.80 0.24 18.64
CA LEU A 174 -21.54 1.46 18.36
C LEU A 174 -21.65 1.64 16.84
N GLU A 175 -22.87 1.78 16.33
CA GLU A 175 -23.16 2.30 14.99
C GLU A 175 -23.67 3.73 15.12
N SER A 176 -22.81 4.71 14.84
CA SER A 176 -23.09 6.11 15.19
C SER A 176 -24.21 6.75 14.37
N SER A 177 -24.57 6.16 13.23
CA SER A 177 -25.69 6.59 12.38
C SER A 177 -27.04 6.01 12.81
N ASP A 178 -27.07 4.99 13.67
CA ASP A 178 -28.31 4.38 14.17
C ASP A 178 -28.69 4.96 15.54
N PRO A 179 -29.81 5.71 15.67
CA PRO A 179 -30.27 6.24 16.94
C PRO A 179 -30.52 5.17 18.00
N HIS A 180 -30.95 3.97 17.62
CA HIS A 180 -31.16 2.87 18.56
C HIS A 180 -29.84 2.34 19.10
N SER A 181 -28.85 2.14 18.23
CA SER A 181 -27.48 1.81 18.66
C SER A 181 -26.88 2.89 19.57
N ARG A 182 -27.07 4.19 19.27
CA ARG A 182 -26.59 5.29 20.15
C ARG A 182 -27.21 5.21 21.54
N ALA A 183 -28.52 5.04 21.62
CA ALA A 183 -29.23 4.94 22.90
C ALA A 183 -28.79 3.71 23.72
N ALA A 184 -28.65 2.55 23.07
CA ALA A 184 -28.17 1.32 23.71
C ALA A 184 -26.70 1.46 24.17
N PHE A 185 -25.86 2.12 23.38
CA PHE A 185 -24.48 2.42 23.75
C PHE A 185 -24.42 3.34 24.97
N ALA A 186 -25.19 4.42 24.99
CA ALA A 186 -25.26 5.34 26.12
C ALA A 186 -25.72 4.66 27.42
N ALA A 187 -26.71 3.74 27.32
CA ALA A 187 -27.17 2.97 28.46
C ALA A 187 -26.14 1.95 28.97
N SER A 188 -25.33 1.37 28.08
CA SER A 188 -24.31 0.36 28.44
C SER A 188 -22.96 0.94 28.84
N ARG A 189 -22.65 2.18 28.43
CA ARG A 189 -21.37 2.87 28.70
C ARG A 189 -21.54 4.30 29.24
N PRO A 190 -22.36 4.52 30.29
CA PRO A 190 -22.59 5.86 30.81
C PRO A 190 -21.30 6.49 31.36
N GLU A 191 -20.43 5.70 31.99
CA GLU A 191 -19.16 6.17 32.55
C GLU A 191 -18.22 6.72 31.48
N LEU A 192 -18.08 6.02 30.35
CA LEU A 192 -17.24 6.47 29.22
C LEU A 192 -17.75 7.81 28.66
N LEU A 193 -19.05 7.92 28.40
CA LEU A 193 -19.64 9.14 27.85
C LEU A 193 -19.54 10.31 28.84
N SER A 194 -19.80 10.06 30.13
CA SER A 194 -19.64 11.07 31.18
C SER A 194 -18.18 11.50 31.35
N GLY A 195 -17.24 10.56 31.22
CA GLY A 195 -15.80 10.83 31.23
C GLY A 195 -15.37 11.72 30.07
N LEU A 196 -15.82 11.43 28.85
CA LEU A 196 -15.56 12.28 27.68
C LEU A 196 -16.17 13.69 27.83
N ALA A 197 -17.38 13.79 28.36
CA ALA A 197 -18.01 15.07 28.68
C ALA A 197 -17.20 15.87 29.73
N ALA A 198 -16.68 15.19 30.75
CA ALA A 198 -15.82 15.80 31.77
C ALA A 198 -14.47 16.26 31.19
N LEU A 199 -13.83 15.45 30.35
CA LEU A 199 -12.60 15.83 29.64
C LEU A 199 -12.82 17.07 28.77
N ARG A 200 -13.95 17.13 28.05
CA ARG A 200 -14.32 18.32 27.28
C ARG A 200 -14.49 19.54 28.17
N ALA A 201 -15.21 19.43 29.28
CA ALA A 201 -15.41 20.54 30.21
C ALA A 201 -14.09 21.05 30.78
N GLU A 202 -13.16 20.15 31.12
CA GLU A 202 -11.81 20.47 31.59
C GLU A 202 -10.99 21.22 30.53
N VAL A 203 -10.98 20.73 29.29
CA VAL A 203 -10.30 21.39 28.17
C VAL A 203 -10.88 22.78 27.90
N LEU A 204 -12.21 22.95 27.95
CA LEU A 204 -12.84 24.26 27.77
C LEU A 204 -12.56 25.24 28.91
N ALA A 205 -12.37 24.74 30.13
CA ALA A 205 -12.00 25.56 31.28
C ALA A 205 -10.51 25.96 31.25
N ASN A 206 -9.63 25.13 30.67
CA ASN A 206 -8.21 25.45 30.47
C ASN A 206 -8.00 26.23 29.16
N THR A 207 -8.04 27.56 29.24
CA THR A 207 -7.91 28.44 28.08
C THR A 207 -6.57 28.30 27.34
N GLU A 208 -5.49 28.00 28.05
CA GLU A 208 -4.15 27.80 27.48
C GLU A 208 -4.09 26.52 26.65
N LEU A 209 -4.51 25.38 27.22
CA LEU A 209 -4.57 24.11 26.52
C LEU A 209 -5.52 24.18 25.31
N ALA A 210 -6.71 24.79 25.48
CA ALA A 210 -7.65 24.98 24.38
C ALA A 210 -7.05 25.84 23.25
N ALA A 211 -6.31 26.90 23.57
CA ALA A 211 -5.61 27.73 22.58
C ALA A 211 -4.51 26.93 21.86
N LYS A 212 -3.75 26.12 22.60
CA LYS A 212 -2.72 25.23 22.04
C LYS A 212 -3.32 24.20 21.10
N ILE A 213 -4.39 23.51 21.49
CA ILE A 213 -5.11 22.56 20.62
C ILE A 213 -5.56 23.24 19.32
N ARG A 214 -6.26 24.39 19.40
CA ARG A 214 -6.66 25.13 18.20
C ARG A 214 -5.47 25.52 17.35
N HIS A 215 -4.37 25.96 17.95
CA HIS A 215 -3.18 26.32 17.20
C HIS A 215 -2.60 25.15 16.42
N LYS A 216 -2.48 23.99 17.08
CA LYS A 216 -1.83 22.79 16.54
C LYS A 216 -2.64 22.13 15.42
N TYR A 217 -3.97 22.13 15.51
CA TYR A 217 -4.84 21.58 14.45
C TYR A 217 -5.18 22.56 13.32
N ARG A 218 -4.69 23.81 13.36
CA ARG A 218 -4.59 24.64 12.14
C ARG A 218 -3.55 24.10 11.16
N LEU A 219 -2.53 23.43 11.69
CA LEU A 219 -1.54 22.68 10.92
C LEU A 219 -2.05 21.24 10.71
N LYS A 220 -1.48 20.54 9.74
CA LYS A 220 -1.60 19.08 9.71
C LYS A 220 -0.93 18.52 10.99
N ASN A 221 -1.68 17.74 11.77
CA ASN A 221 -1.21 17.19 13.02
C ASN A 221 -1.81 15.80 13.27
N THR A 222 -0.92 14.82 13.43
CA THR A 222 -1.25 13.44 13.86
C THR A 222 -0.34 12.96 14.99
N THR A 223 0.32 13.89 15.71
CA THR A 223 1.06 13.60 16.94
C THR A 223 0.07 13.48 18.11
N GLY A 224 -0.04 12.32 18.74
CA GLY A 224 -1.03 12.08 19.79
C GLY A 224 -2.41 11.69 19.26
N TYR A 225 -3.41 11.73 20.13
CA TYR A 225 -4.82 11.59 19.76
C TYR A 225 -5.39 12.89 19.17
N ALA A 226 -6.43 12.78 18.34
CA ALA A 226 -7.21 13.89 17.80
C ALA A 226 -8.00 14.65 18.88
N ILE A 227 -7.31 15.27 19.84
CA ILE A 227 -7.92 15.93 21.01
C ILE A 227 -8.67 17.22 20.66
N ASN A 228 -8.57 17.70 19.42
CA ASN A 228 -9.50 18.71 18.90
C ASN A 228 -10.96 18.23 18.90
N ALA A 229 -11.21 16.92 18.90
CA ALA A 229 -12.56 16.38 19.06
C ALA A 229 -13.27 16.90 20.33
N LEU A 230 -12.51 17.19 21.39
CA LEU A 230 -13.04 17.74 22.64
C LEU A 230 -13.45 19.23 22.52
N LEU A 231 -12.97 19.93 21.50
CA LEU A 231 -13.36 21.32 21.20
C LEU A 231 -14.44 21.38 20.12
N ASP A 232 -14.33 20.53 19.10
CA ASP A 232 -15.12 20.61 17.88
C ASP A 232 -16.52 20.01 18.04
N HIS A 233 -16.71 19.08 19.00
CA HIS A 233 -17.97 18.37 19.21
C HIS A 233 -18.51 18.52 20.63
N GLU A 234 -19.83 18.51 20.75
CA GLU A 234 -20.54 18.58 22.05
C GLU A 234 -21.02 17.20 22.53
N ASP A 235 -21.55 16.38 21.61
CA ASP A 235 -22.03 15.03 21.94
C ASP A 235 -20.84 14.08 22.21
N PRO A 236 -20.75 13.46 23.39
CA PRO A 236 -19.71 12.48 23.72
C PRO A 236 -19.56 11.32 22.72
N VAL A 237 -20.64 10.92 22.05
CA VAL A 237 -20.57 9.89 20.99
C VAL A 237 -19.82 10.40 19.78
N ASP A 238 -20.03 11.67 19.39
CA ASP A 238 -19.34 12.26 18.25
C ASP A 238 -17.88 12.59 18.61
N ILE A 239 -17.61 12.98 19.86
CA ILE A 239 -16.24 13.06 20.39
C ILE A 239 -15.53 11.70 20.25
N LEU A 240 -16.19 10.61 20.65
CA LEU A 240 -15.62 9.26 20.57
C LEU A 240 -15.32 8.86 19.11
N THR A 241 -16.26 9.04 18.18
CA THR A 241 -16.04 8.65 16.77
C THR A 241 -14.91 9.45 16.13
N HIS A 242 -14.72 10.70 16.51
CA HIS A 242 -13.62 11.54 16.01
C HIS A 242 -12.29 11.24 16.70
N LEU A 243 -12.27 10.85 17.98
CA LEU A 243 -11.08 10.33 18.66
C LEU A 243 -10.58 9.00 18.04
N MET A 244 -11.47 8.19 17.46
CA MET A 244 -11.09 6.97 16.73
C MET A 244 -10.28 7.28 15.46
N ILE A 245 -10.50 8.44 14.84
CA ILE A 245 -9.73 8.91 13.69
C ILE A 245 -8.33 9.35 14.18
N GLY A 246 -7.28 8.78 13.61
CA GLY A 246 -5.91 9.00 14.11
C GLY A 246 -5.57 8.23 15.40
N SER A 247 -6.45 7.33 15.88
CA SER A 247 -6.19 6.53 17.09
C SER A 247 -5.17 5.40 16.90
N GLU A 248 -4.76 5.10 15.67
CA GLU A 248 -3.82 4.04 15.32
C GLU A 248 -4.22 2.65 15.87
N GLY A 249 -5.53 2.41 15.97
CA GLY A 249 -6.11 1.16 16.47
C GLY A 249 -5.97 0.96 17.98
N THR A 250 -5.58 2.01 18.71
CA THR A 250 -5.35 1.93 20.16
C THR A 250 -6.62 2.08 21.00
N LEU A 251 -7.72 2.54 20.41
CA LEU A 251 -9.01 2.76 21.11
C LEU A 251 -10.07 1.70 20.75
N GLY A 252 -9.94 1.04 19.60
CA GLY A 252 -10.86 -0.01 19.18
C GLY A 252 -10.70 -0.38 17.70
N PHE A 253 -11.61 -1.23 17.24
CA PHE A 253 -11.70 -1.66 15.85
C PHE A 253 -12.72 -0.81 15.07
N ILE A 254 -12.34 -0.38 13.88
CA ILE A 254 -13.21 0.36 12.94
C ILE A 254 -13.80 -0.64 11.94
N ALA A 255 -15.11 -0.88 12.02
CA ALA A 255 -15.82 -1.89 11.22
C ALA A 255 -16.45 -1.30 9.94
N GLU A 256 -16.85 -0.04 9.96
CA GLU A 256 -17.34 0.71 8.80
C GLU A 256 -17.10 2.21 9.03
N VAL A 257 -16.79 2.94 7.96
CA VAL A 257 -16.73 4.41 7.96
C VAL A 257 -17.62 4.94 6.85
N VAL A 258 -18.44 5.93 7.16
CA VAL A 258 -19.19 6.73 6.19
C VAL A 258 -18.47 8.06 6.04
N LEU A 259 -18.06 8.37 4.81
CA LEU A 259 -17.37 9.62 4.48
C LEU A 259 -18.25 10.52 3.61
N ASP A 260 -18.23 11.81 3.91
CA ASP A 260 -18.62 12.86 2.98
C ASP A 260 -17.57 12.94 1.85
N THR A 261 -18.05 12.86 0.61
CA THR A 261 -17.18 12.86 -0.58
C THR A 261 -16.94 14.27 -1.08
N VAL A 262 -15.85 14.43 -1.83
CA VAL A 262 -15.48 15.71 -2.47
C VAL A 262 -15.62 15.62 -3.99
N PRO A 263 -15.83 16.74 -4.69
CA PRO A 263 -15.82 16.77 -6.15
C PRO A 263 -14.49 16.26 -6.73
N GLU A 264 -14.59 15.54 -7.84
CA GLU A 264 -13.44 15.19 -8.69
C GLU A 264 -13.59 15.94 -10.03
N TYR A 265 -12.79 17.00 -10.18
CA TYR A 265 -12.86 17.88 -11.33
C TYR A 265 -12.25 17.23 -12.59
N PRO A 266 -12.93 17.32 -13.76
CA PRO A 266 -12.48 16.67 -15.00
C PRO A 266 -11.31 17.38 -15.68
N HIS A 267 -11.09 18.66 -15.38
CA HIS A 267 -10.05 19.47 -16.00
C HIS A 267 -9.01 19.87 -14.97
N LYS A 268 -7.75 19.55 -15.25
CA LYS A 268 -6.61 19.83 -14.39
C LYS A 268 -5.45 20.34 -15.24
N ALA A 269 -4.66 21.26 -14.69
CA ALA A 269 -3.40 21.68 -15.28
C ALA A 269 -2.35 21.85 -14.19
N SER A 270 -1.10 21.56 -14.54
CA SER A 270 0.03 21.74 -13.62
C SER A 270 1.15 22.55 -14.26
N ALA A 271 1.85 23.32 -13.42
CA ALA A 271 3.03 24.09 -13.78
C ALA A 271 4.18 23.75 -12.81
N LEU A 272 5.42 23.86 -13.29
CA LEU A 272 6.61 23.75 -12.46
C LEU A 272 7.30 25.11 -12.43
N LEU A 273 7.40 25.72 -11.26
CA LEU A 273 8.02 27.04 -11.07
C LEU A 273 9.31 26.84 -10.29
N VAL A 274 10.45 27.32 -10.80
CA VAL A 274 11.75 27.17 -10.13
C VAL A 274 12.26 28.51 -9.68
N PHE A 275 12.65 28.57 -8.41
CA PHE A 275 13.18 29.74 -7.72
C PHE A 275 14.64 29.54 -7.39
N ARG A 276 15.35 30.64 -7.16
CA ARG A 276 16.77 30.63 -6.80
C ARG A 276 17.03 29.91 -5.48
N ASP A 277 16.11 30.03 -4.51
CA ASP A 277 16.25 29.50 -3.16
C ASP A 277 14.90 29.15 -2.54
N ALA A 278 14.94 28.44 -1.40
CA ALA A 278 13.75 28.04 -0.64
C ALA A 278 12.98 29.25 -0.08
N GLU A 279 13.65 30.36 0.21
CA GLU A 279 13.02 31.58 0.71
C GLU A 279 12.04 32.14 -0.31
N GLN A 280 12.49 32.36 -1.56
CA GLN A 280 11.63 32.84 -2.64
C GLN A 280 10.47 31.89 -2.94
N ALA A 281 10.72 30.57 -2.92
CA ALA A 281 9.66 29.57 -3.13
C ALA A 281 8.59 29.60 -2.00
N CYS A 282 9.00 29.77 -0.74
CA CYS A 282 8.06 29.83 0.38
C CYS A 282 7.26 31.15 0.41
N LEU A 283 7.87 32.28 0.01
CA LEU A 283 7.17 33.55 -0.16
C LEU A 283 6.10 33.44 -1.26
N ALA A 284 6.47 32.83 -2.40
CA ALA A 284 5.52 32.55 -3.48
C ALA A 284 4.38 31.62 -3.02
N THR A 285 4.69 30.57 -2.26
CA THR A 285 3.69 29.67 -1.67
C THR A 285 2.70 30.42 -0.78
N SER A 286 3.20 31.28 0.11
CA SER A 286 2.36 32.09 1.01
C SER A 286 1.41 32.99 0.23
N ARG A 287 1.89 33.59 -0.88
CA ARG A 287 1.07 34.37 -1.80
C ARG A 287 0.03 33.52 -2.51
N LEU A 288 0.40 32.32 -2.96
CA LEU A 288 -0.46 31.39 -3.68
C LEU A 288 -1.55 30.76 -2.80
N LYS A 289 -1.44 30.81 -1.47
CA LYS A 289 -2.47 30.29 -0.55
C LYS A 289 -3.85 30.95 -0.75
N SER A 290 -3.89 32.20 -1.19
CA SER A 290 -5.14 32.91 -1.52
C SER A 290 -5.58 32.72 -2.98
N ALA A 291 -4.84 31.95 -3.78
CA ALA A 291 -5.11 31.70 -5.19
C ALA A 291 -6.00 30.44 -5.36
N PRO A 292 -6.64 30.25 -6.53
CA PRO A 292 -7.44 29.06 -6.82
C PRO A 292 -6.56 27.84 -7.16
N VAL A 293 -5.59 27.52 -6.31
CA VAL A 293 -4.72 26.34 -6.44
C VAL A 293 -5.35 25.13 -5.74
N ALA A 294 -5.20 23.96 -6.34
CA ALA A 294 -5.59 22.69 -5.73
C ALA A 294 -4.44 22.04 -4.95
N ALA A 295 -3.19 22.29 -5.37
CA ALA A 295 -1.99 21.84 -4.67
C ALA A 295 -0.79 22.74 -5.01
N VAL A 296 0.13 22.88 -4.05
CA VAL A 296 1.47 23.44 -4.26
C VAL A 296 2.48 22.55 -3.55
N GLU A 297 3.27 21.81 -4.31
CA GLU A 297 4.32 20.93 -3.80
C GLU A 297 5.68 21.60 -3.88
N LEU A 298 6.36 21.73 -2.75
CA LEU A 298 7.75 22.17 -2.68
C LEU A 298 8.70 21.00 -2.95
N MET A 299 9.80 21.24 -3.65
CA MET A 299 10.91 20.31 -3.86
C MET A 299 12.24 21.06 -3.81
N ASP A 300 13.13 20.66 -2.90
CA ASP A 300 14.45 21.29 -2.76
C ASP A 300 15.43 20.87 -3.88
N GLY A 301 16.58 21.55 -3.97
CA GLY A 301 17.56 21.28 -5.02
C GLY A 301 18.13 19.87 -4.98
N ARG A 302 18.25 19.27 -3.77
CA ARG A 302 18.65 17.86 -3.63
C ARG A 302 17.57 16.92 -4.20
N SER A 303 16.29 17.19 -3.94
CA SER A 303 15.17 16.48 -4.58
C SER A 303 15.25 16.54 -6.10
N LEU A 304 15.38 17.75 -6.67
CA LEU A 304 15.45 17.95 -8.12
C LEU A 304 16.63 17.21 -8.74
N ARG A 305 17.79 17.24 -8.08
CA ARG A 305 18.97 16.53 -8.54
C ARG A 305 18.81 15.01 -8.51
N SER A 306 18.10 14.46 -7.52
CA SER A 306 17.86 13.01 -7.40
C SER A 306 17.07 12.40 -8.57
N VAL A 307 16.32 13.24 -9.30
CA VAL A 307 15.52 12.84 -10.46
C VAL A 307 16.04 13.39 -11.78
N ALA A 308 17.09 14.20 -11.75
CA ALA A 308 17.68 14.80 -12.95
C ALA A 308 18.04 13.73 -14.00
N GLY A 309 17.63 13.96 -15.25
CA GLY A 309 17.88 13.05 -16.37
C GLY A 309 16.91 11.88 -16.52
N LYS A 310 15.89 11.74 -15.66
CA LYS A 310 14.79 10.79 -15.91
C LYS A 310 14.00 11.19 -17.17
N PRO A 311 13.47 10.23 -17.95
CA PRO A 311 12.65 10.52 -19.13
C PRO A 311 11.43 11.39 -18.79
N GLY A 312 11.14 12.37 -19.65
CA GLY A 312 9.99 13.27 -19.48
C GLY A 312 10.25 14.49 -18.58
N LEU A 313 11.48 14.67 -18.08
CA LEU A 313 11.84 15.83 -17.26
C LEU A 313 12.50 16.94 -18.10
N PRO A 314 12.25 18.22 -17.78
CA PRO A 314 12.95 19.32 -18.42
C PRO A 314 14.47 19.24 -18.26
N ASP A 315 15.21 19.48 -19.34
CA ASP A 315 16.68 19.37 -19.32
C ASP A 315 17.35 20.38 -18.38
N PHE A 316 16.75 21.56 -18.18
CA PHE A 316 17.28 22.59 -17.29
C PHE A 316 17.45 22.10 -15.84
N ILE A 317 16.73 21.06 -15.40
CA ILE A 317 16.85 20.51 -14.03
C ILE A 317 18.28 20.06 -13.73
N LYS A 318 19.02 19.60 -14.75
CA LYS A 318 20.42 19.15 -14.61
C LYS A 318 21.39 20.30 -14.31
N GLU A 319 21.00 21.53 -14.65
CA GLU A 319 21.83 22.73 -14.58
C GLU A 319 21.52 23.58 -13.32
N LEU A 320 20.52 23.18 -12.53
CA LEU A 320 20.12 23.91 -11.32
C LEU A 320 21.14 23.78 -10.19
N ASP A 321 21.33 24.88 -9.46
CA ASP A 321 22.06 24.88 -8.19
C ASP A 321 21.31 24.05 -7.14
N LEU A 322 22.04 23.49 -6.16
CA LEU A 322 21.45 22.89 -4.97
C LEU A 322 20.61 23.86 -4.14
N ALA A 323 20.93 25.15 -4.19
CA ALA A 323 20.12 26.18 -3.53
C ALA A 323 18.72 26.27 -4.15
N ALA A 324 18.56 25.94 -5.44
CA ALA A 324 17.30 26.09 -6.16
C ALA A 324 16.16 25.31 -5.49
N CYS A 325 14.96 25.88 -5.56
CA CYS A 325 13.76 25.27 -5.00
C CYS A 325 12.62 25.38 -6.00
N ALA A 326 11.89 24.28 -6.21
CA ALA A 326 10.78 24.24 -7.17
C ALA A 326 9.44 24.11 -6.48
N LEU A 327 8.42 24.73 -7.07
CA LEU A 327 7.01 24.54 -6.75
C LEU A 327 6.32 23.84 -7.92
N LEU A 328 5.73 22.67 -7.68
CA LEU A 328 4.78 22.05 -8.58
C LEU A 328 3.37 22.49 -8.19
N VAL A 329 2.75 23.32 -9.03
CA VAL A 329 1.44 23.92 -8.77
C VAL A 329 0.40 23.22 -9.62
N GLU A 330 -0.72 22.82 -9.03
CA GLU A 330 -1.87 22.24 -9.74
C GLU A 330 -3.13 23.08 -9.54
N VAL A 331 -3.89 23.24 -10.62
CA VAL A 331 -5.18 23.94 -10.66
C VAL A 331 -6.23 23.00 -11.25
N HIS A 332 -7.42 23.00 -10.67
CA HIS A 332 -8.58 22.23 -11.15
C HIS A 332 -9.70 23.17 -11.62
N GLY A 333 -10.54 22.72 -12.54
CA GLY A 333 -11.74 23.42 -13.00
C GLY A 333 -12.86 22.47 -13.43
N GLU A 334 -14.10 22.92 -13.31
CA GLU A 334 -15.29 22.19 -13.78
C GLU A 334 -15.39 22.23 -15.30
N SER A 335 -15.02 23.36 -15.90
CA SER A 335 -14.91 23.55 -17.34
C SER A 335 -13.49 23.91 -17.77
N LYS A 336 -13.22 23.82 -19.08
CA LYS A 336 -11.92 24.23 -19.64
C LYS A 336 -11.71 25.74 -19.51
N GLU A 337 -12.77 26.52 -19.69
CA GLU A 337 -12.74 27.97 -19.59
C GLU A 337 -12.38 28.41 -18.17
N GLU A 338 -13.01 27.79 -17.16
CA GLU A 338 -12.70 28.07 -15.76
C GLU A 338 -11.26 27.70 -15.42
N LEU A 339 -10.79 26.53 -15.88
CA LEU A 339 -9.40 26.11 -15.68
C LEU A 339 -8.42 27.15 -16.25
N VAL A 340 -8.65 27.63 -17.47
CA VAL A 340 -7.79 28.64 -18.11
C VAL A 340 -7.75 29.93 -17.28
N THR A 341 -8.91 30.46 -16.89
CA THR A 341 -8.96 31.68 -16.07
C THR A 341 -8.23 31.52 -14.73
N ARG A 342 -8.39 30.38 -14.05
CA ARG A 342 -7.68 30.10 -12.79
C ARG A 342 -6.17 29.98 -13.02
N CYS A 343 -5.72 29.33 -14.09
CA CYS A 343 -4.31 29.25 -14.46
C CYS A 343 -3.70 30.64 -14.74
N GLU A 344 -4.41 31.51 -15.45
CA GLU A 344 -3.98 32.89 -15.72
C GLU A 344 -3.84 33.69 -14.41
N GLN A 345 -4.82 33.57 -13.51
CA GLN A 345 -4.76 34.20 -12.19
C GLN A 345 -3.56 33.74 -11.37
N VAL A 346 -3.31 32.43 -11.30
CA VAL A 346 -2.18 31.85 -10.56
C VAL A 346 -0.85 32.27 -11.20
N THR A 347 -0.78 32.32 -12.53
CA THR A 347 0.42 32.76 -13.26
C THR A 347 0.74 34.22 -12.97
N ALA A 348 -0.28 35.10 -12.96
CA ALA A 348 -0.10 36.52 -12.65
C ALA A 348 0.43 36.72 -11.23
N MET A 349 -0.06 35.96 -10.26
CA MET A 349 0.43 36.01 -8.88
C MET A 349 1.85 35.48 -8.74
N ALA A 350 2.19 34.39 -9.45
CA ALA A 350 3.53 33.82 -9.43
C ALA A 350 4.58 34.70 -10.13
N ALA A 351 4.17 35.56 -11.07
CA ALA A 351 5.03 36.51 -11.76
C ALA A 351 5.53 37.67 -10.86
N GLU A 352 4.95 37.84 -9.66
CA GLU A 352 5.45 38.76 -8.63
C GLU A 352 6.84 38.36 -8.10
N PHE A 353 7.27 37.12 -8.35
CA PHE A 353 8.52 36.54 -7.86
C PHE A 353 9.48 36.18 -9.00
N VAL A 354 10.79 36.30 -8.77
CA VAL A 354 11.81 35.99 -9.78
C VAL A 354 11.98 34.48 -9.91
N GLN A 355 11.64 33.96 -11.08
CA GLN A 355 11.79 32.55 -11.46
C GLN A 355 13.08 32.37 -12.26
N VAL A 356 13.86 31.34 -11.94
CA VAL A 356 15.09 30.99 -12.68
C VAL A 356 14.82 30.03 -13.84
N ALA A 357 13.74 29.26 -13.75
CA ALA A 357 13.22 28.40 -14.82
C ALA A 357 11.75 28.08 -14.54
N SER A 358 11.00 27.69 -15.57
CA SER A 358 9.63 27.20 -15.38
C SER A 358 9.16 26.30 -16.52
N VAL A 359 8.14 25.50 -16.22
CA VAL A 359 7.26 24.84 -17.19
C VAL A 359 5.88 25.45 -16.99
N PRO A 360 5.27 26.07 -18.02
CA PRO A 360 3.96 26.69 -17.91
C PRO A 360 2.86 25.63 -17.67
N PHE A 361 1.67 26.10 -17.30
CA PHE A 361 0.52 25.22 -17.10
C PHE A 361 0.24 24.34 -18.32
N THR A 362 0.19 23.04 -18.11
CA THR A 362 -0.15 22.04 -19.12
C THR A 362 -1.22 21.09 -18.60
N GLY A 363 -2.15 20.69 -19.48
CA GLY A 363 -3.14 19.65 -19.20
C GLY A 363 -2.55 18.24 -19.17
N ASP A 364 -1.36 18.02 -19.74
CA ASP A 364 -0.60 16.77 -19.61
C ASP A 364 0.27 16.80 -18.34
N SER A 365 -0.40 16.86 -17.19
CA SER A 365 0.26 16.99 -15.89
C SER A 365 0.95 15.71 -15.41
N ALA A 366 0.72 14.58 -16.10
CA ALA A 366 1.22 13.27 -15.68
C ALA A 366 2.75 13.24 -15.57
N GLY A 367 3.46 13.87 -16.53
CA GLY A 367 4.92 13.97 -16.52
C GLY A 367 5.45 14.78 -15.33
N LEU A 368 4.81 15.92 -15.02
CA LEU A 368 5.21 16.76 -13.89
C LEU A 368 4.96 16.07 -12.54
N TRP A 369 3.80 15.42 -12.38
CA TRP A 369 3.53 14.63 -11.17
C TRP A 369 4.40 13.38 -11.05
N ALA A 370 4.94 12.86 -12.16
CA ALA A 370 5.91 11.77 -12.11
C ALA A 370 7.23 12.21 -11.45
N ILE A 371 7.63 13.49 -11.54
CA ILE A 371 8.75 14.07 -10.76
C ILE A 371 8.50 13.83 -9.29
N ARG A 372 7.40 14.39 -8.79
CA ARG A 372 7.03 14.40 -7.37
C ARG A 372 6.85 12.98 -6.81
N LYS A 373 6.21 12.09 -7.57
CA LYS A 373 6.04 10.66 -7.20
C LYS A 373 7.35 9.87 -7.27
N GLY A 374 8.29 10.32 -8.09
CA GLY A 374 9.58 9.68 -8.34
C GLY A 374 10.67 10.01 -7.31
N LEU A 375 10.46 10.98 -6.41
CA LEU A 375 11.45 11.45 -5.42
C LEU A 375 11.78 10.40 -4.37
N PHE A 376 10.79 9.93 -3.61
CA PHE A 376 10.98 8.89 -2.60
C PHE A 376 11.63 7.61 -3.16
N PRO A 377 11.17 7.08 -4.31
CA PRO A 377 11.87 5.96 -4.95
C PRO A 377 13.29 6.27 -5.41
N ALA A 378 13.60 7.51 -5.82
CA ALA A 378 14.95 7.85 -6.28
C ALA A 378 15.98 7.63 -5.17
N VAL A 379 15.69 8.08 -3.95
CA VAL A 379 16.55 7.86 -2.77
C VAL A 379 16.68 6.36 -2.48
N GLY A 380 15.56 5.62 -2.49
CA GLY A 380 15.58 4.18 -2.23
C GLY A 380 16.35 3.35 -3.26
N ALA A 381 16.36 3.77 -4.52
CA ALA A 381 17.03 3.05 -5.60
C ALA A 381 18.56 3.16 -5.57
N VAL A 382 19.11 4.26 -5.04
CA VAL A 382 20.56 4.54 -5.01
C VAL A 382 21.20 4.33 -3.64
N ARG A 383 20.42 3.93 -2.63
CA ARG A 383 20.92 3.73 -1.28
C ARG A 383 21.94 2.59 -1.22
N THR A 384 22.82 2.68 -0.23
CA THR A 384 23.76 1.61 0.08
C THR A 384 23.04 0.35 0.56
N THR A 385 23.37 -0.81 0.01
CA THR A 385 22.81 -2.09 0.49
C THR A 385 23.15 -2.27 1.97
N GLY A 386 22.19 -2.71 2.79
CA GLY A 386 22.32 -2.74 4.25
C GLY A 386 21.57 -1.60 4.95
N THR A 387 21.22 -0.53 4.23
CA THR A 387 20.44 0.59 4.79
C THR A 387 18.95 0.49 4.44
N THR A 388 18.14 1.14 5.26
CA THR A 388 16.74 1.43 4.97
C THR A 388 16.58 2.86 4.44
N VAL A 389 15.39 3.17 3.94
CA VAL A 389 14.97 4.54 3.66
C VAL A 389 14.04 4.97 4.79
N ILE A 390 14.32 6.11 5.40
CA ILE A 390 13.44 6.76 6.35
C ILE A 390 12.74 7.90 5.65
N ILE A 391 11.45 8.03 5.89
CA ILE A 391 10.65 9.17 5.48
C ILE A 391 9.88 9.67 6.70
N GLU A 392 10.18 10.90 7.08
CA GLU A 392 9.46 11.62 8.11
C GLU A 392 8.66 12.76 7.49
N ASP A 393 7.69 13.25 8.24
CA ASP A 393 6.74 14.27 7.82
C ASP A 393 6.49 15.23 8.98
N VAL A 394 6.81 16.51 8.79
CA VAL A 394 6.69 17.56 9.80
C VAL A 394 5.88 18.72 9.24
N ALA A 395 5.19 19.46 10.09
CA ALA A 395 4.46 20.66 9.67
C ALA A 395 5.02 21.91 10.35
N PHE A 396 5.40 22.90 9.56
CA PHE A 396 5.77 24.23 10.06
C PHE A 396 4.62 25.22 9.83
N PRO A 397 4.50 26.27 10.65
CA PRO A 397 3.69 27.43 10.27
C PRO A 397 4.16 27.97 8.91
N ILE A 398 3.23 28.23 7.99
CA ILE A 398 3.53 28.59 6.60
C ILE A 398 4.40 29.86 6.52
N GLU A 399 4.16 30.81 7.41
CA GLU A 399 4.90 32.06 7.56
C GLU A 399 6.38 31.87 7.92
N ARG A 400 6.75 30.70 8.45
CA ARG A 400 8.12 30.33 8.83
C ARG A 400 8.66 29.14 8.04
N LEU A 401 7.99 28.74 6.96
CA LEU A 401 8.34 27.56 6.17
C LEU A 401 9.77 27.63 5.62
N ALA A 402 10.20 28.80 5.13
CA ALA A 402 11.56 29.00 4.61
C ALA A 402 12.64 28.72 5.66
N GLU A 403 12.46 29.26 6.87
CA GLU A 403 13.38 29.02 7.99
C GLU A 403 13.36 27.54 8.42
N GLY A 404 12.20 26.88 8.36
CA GLY A 404 12.06 25.45 8.63
C GLY A 404 12.83 24.58 7.63
N VAL A 405 12.71 24.88 6.33
CA VAL A 405 13.48 24.19 5.26
C VAL A 405 14.99 24.37 5.48
N ALA A 406 15.44 25.61 5.71
CA ALA A 406 16.85 25.89 5.97
C ALA A 406 17.37 25.19 7.24
N GLY A 407 16.56 25.17 8.30
CA GLY A 407 16.89 24.46 9.54
C GLY A 407 17.05 22.95 9.34
N LEU A 408 16.14 22.32 8.58
CA LEU A 408 16.27 20.90 8.23
C LEU A 408 17.51 20.61 7.38
N GLN A 409 17.80 21.46 6.38
CA GLN A 409 19.01 21.33 5.56
C GLN A 409 20.29 21.43 6.40
N GLN A 410 20.34 22.35 7.37
CA GLN A 410 21.45 22.48 8.31
C GLN A 410 21.62 21.20 9.14
N LEU A 411 20.53 20.62 9.65
CA LEU A 411 20.60 19.34 10.38
C LEU A 411 21.10 18.20 9.49
N PHE A 412 20.72 18.15 8.21
CA PHE A 412 21.27 17.13 7.32
C PHE A 412 22.79 17.25 7.15
N ASP A 413 23.32 18.47 7.09
CA ASP A 413 24.76 18.68 6.98
C ASP A 413 25.49 18.38 8.29
N GLU A 414 24.91 18.75 9.44
CA GLU A 414 25.45 18.47 10.77
C GLU A 414 25.52 16.96 11.06
N PHE A 415 24.49 16.21 10.66
CA PHE A 415 24.39 14.76 10.89
C PHE A 415 24.83 13.91 9.69
N GLU A 416 25.49 14.51 8.69
CA GLU A 416 26.08 13.84 7.53
C GLU A 416 25.09 13.07 6.63
N TYR A 417 23.85 13.55 6.51
CA TYR A 417 22.84 13.07 5.54
C TYR A 417 22.86 13.91 4.26
N HIS A 418 24.00 13.95 3.57
CA HIS A 418 24.18 14.79 2.38
C HIS A 418 23.26 14.41 1.20
N GLU A 419 22.72 13.19 1.19
CA GLU A 419 21.75 12.71 0.20
C GLU A 419 20.29 13.00 0.57
N ALA A 420 20.02 13.50 1.78
CA ALA A 420 18.67 13.76 2.23
C ALA A 420 17.97 14.80 1.34
N ILE A 421 16.69 14.57 1.08
CA ILE A 421 15.87 15.43 0.21
C ILE A 421 14.65 15.95 0.97
N ILE A 422 14.16 17.13 0.60
CA ILE A 422 12.93 17.74 1.16
C ILE A 422 11.92 17.97 0.05
N PHE A 423 10.70 17.47 0.28
CA PHE A 423 9.55 17.81 -0.56
C PHE A 423 8.25 17.78 0.24
N GLY A 424 7.20 18.47 -0.18
CA GLY A 424 5.92 18.35 0.52
C GLY A 424 4.86 19.39 0.16
N HIS A 425 3.72 19.28 0.83
CA HIS A 425 2.53 20.09 0.64
C HIS A 425 2.73 21.46 1.29
N ALA A 426 3.23 22.41 0.51
CA ALA A 426 3.71 23.69 1.02
C ALA A 426 2.57 24.60 1.52
N LEU A 427 1.34 24.44 1.00
CA LEU A 427 0.15 25.21 1.43
C LEU A 427 -0.22 24.99 2.90
N GLU A 428 0.03 23.79 3.40
CA GLU A 428 -0.21 23.37 4.78
C GLU A 428 1.06 23.41 5.64
N GLY A 429 2.18 23.85 5.05
CA GLY A 429 3.50 23.82 5.69
C GLY A 429 4.00 22.42 5.99
N ASN A 430 3.41 21.38 5.38
CA ASN A 430 3.82 19.98 5.57
C ASN A 430 5.01 19.66 4.66
N LEU A 431 6.12 19.24 5.27
CA LEU A 431 7.33 18.83 4.59
C LEU A 431 7.65 17.38 4.93
N HIS A 432 7.91 16.60 3.89
CA HIS A 432 8.56 15.31 4.00
C HIS A 432 10.06 15.49 3.82
N PHE A 433 10.83 14.75 4.62
CA PHE A 433 12.24 14.55 4.33
C PHE A 433 12.57 13.07 4.29
N VAL A 434 13.46 12.72 3.36
CA VAL A 434 13.80 11.34 3.04
C VAL A 434 15.31 11.18 3.04
N PHE A 435 15.81 10.18 3.77
CA PHE A 435 17.23 9.92 3.92
C PHE A 435 17.49 8.42 4.10
N THR A 436 18.75 8.01 3.97
CA THR A 436 19.14 6.61 4.12
C THR A 436 19.76 6.36 5.49
N GLN A 437 19.42 5.23 6.11
CA GLN A 437 19.88 4.94 7.47
C GLN A 437 20.23 3.46 7.65
N GLY A 438 21.42 3.20 8.19
CA GLY A 438 21.85 1.88 8.64
C GLY A 438 21.56 1.68 10.13
N PHE A 439 21.28 0.45 10.54
CA PHE A 439 21.03 0.11 11.94
C PHE A 439 21.87 -1.08 12.41
N GLU A 440 22.93 -1.43 11.68
CA GLU A 440 23.82 -2.53 12.02
C GLU A 440 24.88 -2.09 13.04
N GLU A 441 25.37 -0.85 12.93
CA GLU A 441 26.42 -0.31 13.80
C GLU A 441 25.84 0.59 14.91
N PRO A 442 26.29 0.47 16.17
CA PRO A 442 25.82 1.31 17.28
C PRO A 442 25.99 2.82 17.03
N ALA A 443 27.06 3.21 16.34
CA ALA A 443 27.30 4.62 15.98
C ALA A 443 26.23 5.17 15.04
N GLN A 444 25.72 4.35 14.10
CA GLN A 444 24.65 4.75 13.19
C GLN A 444 23.33 4.95 13.95
N VAL A 445 23.02 4.05 14.89
CA VAL A 445 21.83 4.16 15.76
C VAL A 445 21.90 5.42 16.62
N ALA A 446 23.08 5.71 17.21
CA ALA A 446 23.29 6.91 18.02
C ALA A 446 23.13 8.20 17.19
N ARG A 447 23.69 8.25 15.98
CA ARG A 447 23.52 9.37 15.04
C ARG A 447 22.06 9.60 14.68
N TYR A 448 21.31 8.53 14.41
CA TYR A 448 19.88 8.61 14.13
C TYR A 448 19.10 9.18 15.32
N GLY A 449 19.31 8.67 16.53
CA GLY A 449 18.64 9.19 17.73
C GLY A 449 18.92 10.67 17.99
N ALA A 450 20.19 11.08 17.92
CA ALA A 450 20.57 12.48 18.10
C ALA A 450 19.99 13.40 17.02
N PHE A 451 19.90 12.92 15.78
CA PHE A 451 19.24 13.65 14.70
C PHE A 451 17.74 13.81 14.95
N MET A 452 17.04 12.76 15.40
CA MET A 452 15.61 12.83 15.73
C MET A 452 15.33 13.78 16.90
N ASP A 453 16.18 13.79 17.93
CA ASP A 453 16.10 14.74 19.04
C ASP A 453 16.24 16.19 18.54
N ALA A 454 17.21 16.46 17.65
CA ALA A 454 17.43 17.78 17.06
C ALA A 454 16.27 18.23 16.16
N VAL A 455 15.70 17.32 15.37
CA VAL A 455 14.48 17.59 14.58
C VAL A 455 13.31 17.89 15.51
N ALA A 456 13.16 17.15 16.62
CA ALA A 456 12.07 17.35 17.55
C ALA A 456 12.13 18.73 18.22
N GLU A 457 13.33 19.13 18.68
CA GLU A 457 13.60 20.46 19.22
C GLU A 457 13.34 21.57 18.19
N LEU A 458 13.84 21.39 16.95
CA LEU A 458 13.63 22.34 15.86
C LEU A 458 12.12 22.56 15.64
N VAL A 459 11.39 21.49 15.37
CA VAL A 459 10.00 21.56 14.93
C VAL A 459 9.06 21.94 16.08
N ALA A 460 9.05 21.17 17.17
CA ALA A 460 8.07 21.32 18.23
C ALA A 460 8.35 22.52 19.14
N VAL A 461 9.62 22.77 19.47
CA VAL A 461 10.01 23.81 20.44
C VAL A 461 10.28 25.14 19.74
N ARG A 462 11.21 25.18 18.76
CA ARG A 462 11.61 26.45 18.13
C ARG A 462 10.56 27.02 17.18
N PHE A 463 9.82 26.17 16.47
CA PHE A 463 8.82 26.61 15.49
C PHE A 463 7.37 26.42 15.95
N GLY A 464 7.10 25.68 17.03
CA GLY A 464 5.72 25.33 17.42
C GLY A 464 4.99 24.47 16.38
N GLY A 465 5.75 23.84 15.48
CA GLY A 465 5.26 22.97 14.40
C GLY A 465 4.82 21.59 14.91
N SER A 466 4.31 20.75 14.03
CA SER A 466 3.88 19.37 14.32
C SER A 466 4.96 18.36 13.90
N LEU A 467 5.30 17.43 14.80
CA LEU A 467 6.28 16.37 14.52
C LEU A 467 5.74 15.30 13.58
N LYS A 468 4.41 15.19 13.47
CA LYS A 468 3.70 14.38 12.50
C LYS A 468 2.57 15.13 11.86
N ALA A 469 2.55 15.14 10.54
CA ALA A 469 1.51 15.78 9.76
C ALA A 469 0.43 14.77 9.35
N GLU A 470 0.82 13.59 8.85
CA GLU A 470 -0.06 12.65 8.15
C GLU A 470 0.23 11.16 8.39
N HIS A 471 1.47 10.80 8.76
CA HIS A 471 1.87 9.39 8.86
C HIS A 471 1.56 8.74 10.22
N GLY A 472 0.93 9.47 11.13
CA GLY A 472 0.67 9.04 12.50
C GLY A 472 1.91 9.09 13.40
N THR A 473 1.65 9.14 14.70
CA THR A 473 2.66 9.13 15.77
C THR A 473 3.46 7.83 15.76
N GLY A 474 2.75 6.71 15.71
CA GLY A 474 3.31 5.38 15.85
C GLY A 474 4.19 5.19 17.08
N ARG A 475 5.19 4.32 16.93
CA ARG A 475 6.27 4.11 17.89
C ARG A 475 7.36 5.16 17.75
N ASN A 476 7.54 5.62 16.53
CA ASN A 476 8.61 6.53 16.15
C ASN A 476 8.55 7.87 16.88
N MET A 477 7.36 8.47 16.99
CA MET A 477 7.18 9.78 17.62
C MET A 477 6.55 9.69 19.01
N ALA A 478 6.22 8.50 19.50
CA ALA A 478 5.65 8.32 20.84
C ALA A 478 6.50 8.96 21.96
N PRO A 479 7.85 8.84 21.95
CA PRO A 479 8.70 9.51 22.96
C PRO A 479 8.60 11.03 22.98
N TYR A 480 8.20 11.65 21.86
CA TYR A 480 8.19 13.10 21.69
C TYR A 480 6.79 13.72 21.84
N VAL A 481 5.75 12.93 22.12
CA VAL A 481 4.37 13.43 22.28
C VAL A 481 4.29 14.48 23.40
N GLU A 482 4.96 14.26 24.53
CA GLU A 482 4.98 15.22 25.63
C GLU A 482 5.80 16.47 25.29
N LEU A 483 6.86 16.35 24.48
CA LEU A 483 7.60 17.52 24.01
C LEU A 483 6.70 18.47 23.19
N GLU A 484 5.86 17.90 22.31
CA GLU A 484 4.94 18.69 21.49
C GLU A 484 3.75 19.22 22.30
N TRP A 485 3.12 18.38 23.12
CA TRP A 485 1.87 18.71 23.80
C TRP A 485 2.02 19.28 25.21
N GLY A 486 3.19 19.12 25.83
CA GLY A 486 3.41 19.43 27.24
C GLY A 486 2.75 18.41 28.18
N PRO A 487 3.01 18.53 29.49
CA PRO A 487 2.53 17.57 30.49
C PRO A 487 1.01 17.51 30.57
N GLU A 488 0.30 18.63 30.39
CA GLU A 488 -1.16 18.67 30.44
C GLU A 488 -1.79 17.91 29.26
N GLY A 489 -1.29 18.15 28.03
CA GLY A 489 -1.78 17.44 26.85
C GLY A 489 -1.45 15.95 26.89
N MET A 490 -0.26 15.59 27.37
CA MET A 490 0.11 14.19 27.60
C MET A 490 -0.80 13.53 28.65
N ALA A 491 -1.07 14.19 29.78
CA ALA A 491 -1.97 13.67 30.81
C ALA A 491 -3.40 13.46 30.29
N LEU A 492 -3.90 14.38 29.47
CA LEU A 492 -5.18 14.25 28.78
C LEU A 492 -5.22 13.00 27.88
N MET A 493 -4.20 12.83 27.03
CA MET A 493 -4.12 11.69 26.11
C MET A 493 -3.96 10.34 26.85
N ARG A 494 -3.25 10.31 27.98
CA ARG A 494 -3.14 9.12 28.83
C ARG A 494 -4.49 8.67 29.39
N ARG A 495 -5.40 9.60 29.71
CA ARG A 495 -6.75 9.29 30.19
C ARG A 495 -7.66 8.75 29.08
N ILE A 496 -7.35 9.05 27.82
CA ILE A 496 -8.08 8.55 26.64
C ILE A 496 -7.59 7.15 26.23
N LYS A 497 -6.30 6.87 26.36
CA LYS A 497 -5.66 5.62 25.93
C LYS A 497 -6.32 4.37 26.53
N ALA A 498 -6.63 3.40 25.68
CA ALA A 498 -7.03 2.04 26.08
C ALA A 498 -5.86 1.04 25.99
N LEU A 499 -6.02 -0.14 26.60
CA LEU A 499 -5.02 -1.23 26.63
C LEU A 499 -4.95 -2.03 25.30
N LEU A 500 -4.84 -1.33 24.17
CA LEU A 500 -4.61 -1.92 22.84
C LEU A 500 -3.35 -1.34 22.21
N ASN A 501 -2.68 -2.13 21.36
CA ASN A 501 -1.50 -1.73 20.59
C ASN A 501 -0.42 -1.00 21.45
N PRO A 502 0.31 -1.74 22.32
CA PRO A 502 1.22 -1.17 23.29
C PRO A 502 2.45 -0.51 22.65
N GLY A 503 2.90 0.61 23.23
CA GLY A 503 4.05 1.39 22.77
C GLY A 503 3.79 2.29 21.57
N VAL A 504 2.53 2.40 21.13
CA VAL A 504 2.07 3.26 20.03
C VAL A 504 1.29 4.45 20.60
N ILE A 505 1.56 5.65 20.08
CA ILE A 505 1.09 6.97 20.55
C ILE A 505 1.63 7.33 21.94
N ILE A 506 1.27 6.54 22.96
CA ILE A 506 1.72 6.75 24.34
C ILE A 506 2.75 5.67 24.68
N ASN A 507 3.94 6.11 25.07
CA ASN A 507 5.03 5.24 25.51
C ASN A 507 5.83 5.95 26.60
N ASP A 508 6.19 5.22 27.66
CA ASP A 508 6.96 5.73 28.79
C ASP A 508 8.48 5.61 28.57
N ASP A 509 8.91 4.81 27.59
CA ASP A 509 10.33 4.70 27.24
C ASP A 509 10.75 5.87 26.33
N PRO A 510 11.62 6.79 26.81
CA PRO A 510 12.08 7.93 26.03
C PRO A 510 12.94 7.52 24.82
N LYS A 511 13.41 6.26 24.77
CA LYS A 511 14.22 5.71 23.67
C LYS A 511 13.47 4.67 22.84
N ALA A 512 12.15 4.60 22.95
CA ALA A 512 11.35 3.59 22.24
C ALA A 512 11.56 3.62 20.70
N HIS A 513 11.85 4.79 20.13
CA HIS A 513 12.12 4.99 18.70
C HIS A 513 13.46 4.37 18.24
N LEU A 514 14.33 3.95 19.17
CA LEU A 514 15.60 3.26 18.90
C LEU A 514 15.52 1.76 19.16
N ALA A 515 14.38 1.27 19.65
CA ALA A 515 14.16 -0.14 19.94
C ALA A 515 13.57 -0.86 18.72
N HIS A 516 13.79 -2.17 18.65
CA HIS A 516 13.17 -3.05 17.64
C HIS A 516 13.42 -2.64 16.18
N LEU A 517 14.59 -2.08 15.90
CA LEU A 517 14.99 -1.69 14.55
C LEU A 517 15.15 -2.92 13.64
N LYS A 518 14.62 -2.81 12.42
CA LYS A 518 14.58 -3.90 11.43
C LYS A 518 15.95 -4.10 10.78
N PRO A 519 16.52 -5.31 10.79
CA PRO A 519 17.73 -5.60 10.03
C PRO A 519 17.45 -5.60 8.52
N MET A 520 18.40 -5.10 7.73
CA MET A 520 18.30 -4.98 6.27
C MET A 520 19.42 -5.74 5.54
N PRO A 521 19.55 -7.05 5.76
CA PRO A 521 20.64 -7.86 5.22
C PRO A 521 20.67 -7.84 3.68
N ALA A 522 21.85 -7.67 3.09
CA ALA A 522 22.10 -7.98 1.68
C ALA A 522 21.66 -9.41 1.34
N SER A 523 21.03 -9.59 0.18
CA SER A 523 20.39 -10.84 -0.23
C SER A 523 20.57 -11.16 -1.72
N ASP A 524 20.00 -10.36 -2.61
CA ASP A 524 20.14 -10.48 -4.06
C ASP A 524 19.88 -9.12 -4.70
N ALA A 525 20.74 -8.73 -5.66
CA ALA A 525 20.68 -7.42 -6.31
C ALA A 525 19.30 -7.07 -6.91
N ILE A 526 18.47 -8.06 -7.29
CA ILE A 526 17.12 -7.83 -7.81
C ILE A 526 16.18 -7.23 -6.75
N VAL A 527 16.33 -7.64 -5.49
CA VAL A 527 15.44 -7.27 -4.38
C VAL A 527 16.14 -6.46 -3.30
N ASP A 528 17.46 -6.32 -3.35
CA ASP A 528 18.21 -5.49 -2.42
C ASP A 528 17.75 -4.03 -2.43
N PRO A 529 17.27 -3.40 -3.52
CA PRO A 529 16.62 -2.08 -3.49
C PRO A 529 15.30 -2.01 -2.69
N CYS A 530 14.72 -3.14 -2.26
CA CYS A 530 13.41 -3.16 -1.61
C CYS A 530 13.44 -2.48 -0.24
N ILE A 531 12.51 -1.55 -0.04
CA ILE A 531 12.25 -0.88 1.23
C ILE A 531 11.06 -1.49 2.00
N GLU A 532 10.49 -2.59 1.50
CA GLU A 532 9.38 -3.32 2.15
C GLU A 532 8.08 -2.50 2.35
N CYS A 533 7.83 -1.50 1.50
CA CYS A 533 6.64 -0.63 1.60
C CYS A 533 5.27 -1.33 1.41
N GLY A 534 5.25 -2.53 0.82
CA GLY A 534 4.03 -3.33 0.64
C GLY A 534 3.12 -2.94 -0.52
N PHE A 535 3.49 -1.95 -1.35
CA PHE A 535 2.63 -1.49 -2.47
C PHE A 535 2.35 -2.59 -3.51
N CYS A 536 3.29 -3.53 -3.64
CA CYS A 536 3.19 -4.67 -4.55
C CYS A 536 2.18 -5.75 -4.11
N GLU A 537 1.71 -5.74 -2.85
CA GLU A 537 0.89 -6.82 -2.33
C GLU A 537 -0.50 -6.89 -2.95
N ALA A 538 -1.15 -5.73 -3.17
CA ALA A 538 -2.52 -5.63 -3.65
C ALA A 538 -2.73 -6.26 -5.05
N VAL A 539 -1.68 -6.28 -5.88
CA VAL A 539 -1.72 -6.84 -7.24
C VAL A 539 -1.21 -8.27 -7.34
N CYS A 540 -0.67 -8.82 -6.25
CA CYS A 540 -0.09 -10.15 -6.28
C CYS A 540 -1.20 -11.21 -6.38
N PRO A 541 -1.16 -12.10 -7.39
CA PRO A 541 -2.18 -13.14 -7.56
C PRO A 541 -2.05 -14.27 -6.53
N SER A 542 -0.88 -14.45 -5.89
CA SER A 542 -0.68 -15.50 -4.89
C SER A 542 -0.97 -15.07 -3.45
N ARG A 543 -1.36 -13.81 -3.22
CA ARG A 543 -1.49 -13.21 -1.87
C ARG A 543 -2.51 -13.90 -0.97
N THR A 544 -3.51 -14.55 -1.56
CA THR A 544 -4.56 -15.28 -0.83
C THR A 544 -4.24 -16.76 -0.65
N LEU A 545 -3.23 -17.27 -1.36
CA LEU A 545 -2.78 -18.66 -1.31
C LEU A 545 -1.56 -18.85 -0.39
N SER A 546 -0.60 -17.93 -0.44
CA SER A 546 0.68 -18.03 0.26
C SER A 546 1.28 -16.63 0.48
N LEU A 547 2.55 -16.41 0.15
CA LEU A 547 3.22 -15.13 0.37
C LEU A 547 2.88 -14.10 -0.72
N SER A 548 2.90 -12.83 -0.32
CA SER A 548 2.99 -11.65 -1.19
C SER A 548 4.43 -11.40 -1.67
N PRO A 549 4.70 -10.44 -2.57
CA PRO A 549 6.07 -10.15 -2.99
C PRO A 549 6.92 -9.56 -1.86
N ARG A 550 6.38 -8.65 -1.02
CA ARG A 550 7.08 -8.15 0.18
C ARG A 550 7.40 -9.29 1.14
N GLN A 551 6.42 -10.14 1.45
CA GLN A 551 6.58 -11.26 2.35
C GLN A 551 7.66 -12.25 1.87
N ARG A 552 7.75 -12.49 0.55
CA ARG A 552 8.85 -13.26 -0.04
C ARG A 552 10.21 -12.61 0.18
N ILE A 553 10.31 -11.31 -0.07
CA ILE A 553 11.57 -10.58 0.11
C ILE A 553 12.02 -10.63 1.57
N VAL A 554 11.10 -10.42 2.53
CA VAL A 554 11.37 -10.52 3.97
C VAL A 554 11.94 -11.88 4.34
N LEU A 555 11.30 -12.98 3.90
CA LEU A 555 11.78 -14.33 4.21
C LEU A 555 13.09 -14.68 3.50
N TYR A 556 13.26 -14.21 2.27
CA TYR A 556 14.50 -14.43 1.53
C TYR A 556 15.69 -13.71 2.18
N ARG A 557 15.46 -12.48 2.68
CA ARG A 557 16.42 -11.71 3.48
C ARG A 557 16.75 -12.40 4.79
N GLU A 558 15.74 -12.91 5.49
CA GLU A 558 15.95 -13.66 6.73
C GLU A 558 16.75 -14.95 6.47
N LEU A 559 16.46 -15.66 5.37
CA LEU A 559 17.23 -16.83 4.96
C LEU A 559 18.70 -16.46 4.68
N ALA A 560 18.95 -15.37 3.96
CA ALA A 560 20.29 -14.86 3.69
C ALA A 560 21.03 -14.46 4.98
N ARG A 561 20.33 -13.82 5.94
CA ARG A 561 20.89 -13.46 7.25
C ARG A 561 21.28 -14.69 8.05
N ARG A 562 20.38 -15.66 8.21
CA ARG A 562 20.65 -16.91 8.96
C ARG A 562 21.81 -17.68 8.35
N ASN A 563 21.86 -17.79 7.03
CA ASN A 563 22.96 -18.47 6.35
C ASN A 563 24.31 -17.76 6.56
N ARG A 564 24.34 -16.42 6.58
CA ARG A 564 25.59 -15.66 6.87
C ARG A 564 26.02 -15.77 8.33
N ALA A 565 25.07 -15.90 9.24
CA ALA A 565 25.31 -16.04 10.67
C ALA A 565 25.51 -17.51 11.11
N ASP A 566 25.50 -18.47 10.19
CA ASP A 566 25.52 -19.92 10.46
C ASP A 566 24.40 -20.37 11.43
N GLU A 567 23.24 -19.71 11.35
CA GLU A 567 22.06 -20.05 12.14
C GLU A 567 21.17 -21.09 11.44
N PRO A 568 20.40 -21.91 12.19
CA PRO A 568 19.49 -22.89 11.61
C PRO A 568 18.48 -22.29 10.63
N SER A 569 18.56 -22.70 9.36
CA SER A 569 17.72 -22.18 8.27
C SER A 569 16.96 -23.25 7.49
N ASN A 570 17.10 -24.53 7.85
CA ASN A 570 16.51 -25.67 7.14
C ASN A 570 14.97 -25.62 7.07
N GLN A 571 14.29 -25.26 8.15
CA GLN A 571 12.83 -25.11 8.18
C GLN A 571 12.38 -23.97 7.29
N LEU A 572 12.99 -22.78 7.45
CA LEU A 572 12.74 -21.61 6.62
C LEU A 572 12.98 -21.90 5.13
N ALA A 573 14.06 -22.60 4.79
CA ALA A 573 14.38 -22.97 3.42
C ALA A 573 13.29 -23.88 2.80
N ARG A 574 12.79 -24.88 3.55
CA ARG A 574 11.69 -25.75 3.07
C ARG A 574 10.38 -24.99 2.90
N LEU A 575 10.06 -24.11 3.85
CA LEU A 575 8.89 -23.25 3.77
C LEU A 575 8.98 -22.32 2.56
N PHE A 576 10.14 -21.69 2.35
CA PHE A 576 10.39 -20.78 1.24
C PHE A 576 10.37 -21.49 -0.12
N ASP A 577 10.81 -22.76 -0.19
CA ASP A 577 10.75 -23.53 -1.43
C ASP A 577 9.32 -23.65 -1.97
N TYR A 578 8.35 -23.95 -1.10
CA TYR A 578 6.95 -23.99 -1.52
C TYR A 578 6.33 -22.59 -1.59
N GLN A 579 6.30 -21.85 -0.48
CA GLN A 579 5.55 -20.60 -0.36
C GLN A 579 6.20 -19.40 -1.05
N GLY A 580 7.53 -19.44 -1.18
CA GLY A 580 8.31 -18.42 -1.88
C GLY A 580 8.43 -18.72 -3.36
N ILE A 581 8.91 -19.91 -3.71
CA ILE A 581 9.29 -20.26 -5.08
C ILE A 581 8.12 -20.89 -5.84
N ASP A 582 7.49 -21.95 -5.36
CA ASP A 582 6.53 -22.72 -6.18
C ASP A 582 5.19 -22.01 -6.39
N THR A 583 4.67 -21.30 -5.38
CA THR A 583 3.38 -20.61 -5.47
C THR A 583 3.41 -19.29 -6.24
N CYS A 584 4.60 -18.72 -6.51
CA CYS A 584 4.70 -17.47 -7.23
C CYS A 584 4.29 -17.65 -8.70
N ALA A 585 3.38 -16.83 -9.20
CA ALA A 585 2.99 -16.87 -10.61
C ALA A 585 4.08 -16.35 -11.57
N ALA A 586 5.15 -15.70 -11.05
CA ALA A 586 6.24 -15.11 -11.82
C ALA A 586 5.80 -14.15 -12.95
N THR A 587 4.65 -13.48 -12.75
CA THR A 587 4.04 -12.56 -13.75
C THR A 587 4.75 -11.22 -13.84
N GLY A 588 5.41 -10.78 -12.77
CA GLY A 588 6.08 -9.47 -12.70
C GLY A 588 5.16 -8.29 -12.39
N LEU A 589 3.85 -8.49 -12.17
CA LEU A 589 2.89 -7.43 -11.84
C LEU A 589 3.29 -6.58 -10.61
N CYS A 590 4.12 -7.14 -9.73
CA CYS A 590 4.66 -6.41 -8.59
C CYS A 590 5.54 -5.22 -9.00
N ALA A 591 6.21 -5.29 -10.16
CA ALA A 591 7.07 -4.23 -10.67
C ALA A 591 6.27 -2.98 -11.03
N ASP A 592 5.09 -3.14 -11.63
CA ASP A 592 4.20 -2.04 -12.03
C ASP A 592 3.70 -1.22 -10.83
N ARG A 593 3.67 -1.82 -9.65
CA ARG A 593 3.28 -1.16 -8.39
C ARG A 593 4.47 -0.79 -7.52
N CYS A 594 5.66 -1.30 -7.83
CA CYS A 594 6.83 -1.06 -7.01
C CYS A 594 7.40 0.33 -7.33
N PRO A 595 7.53 1.23 -6.34
CA PRO A 595 8.09 2.57 -6.57
C PRO A 595 9.49 2.51 -7.19
N VAL A 596 10.29 1.51 -6.84
CA VAL A 596 11.67 1.31 -7.33
C VAL A 596 11.78 0.20 -8.39
N GLY A 597 10.66 -0.22 -8.99
CA GLY A 597 10.67 -1.14 -10.14
C GLY A 597 11.03 -2.60 -9.86
N ILE A 598 10.99 -3.05 -8.59
CA ILE A 598 11.40 -4.43 -8.24
C ILE A 598 10.45 -5.46 -8.83
N ASN A 599 11.05 -6.40 -9.57
CA ASN A 599 10.37 -7.55 -10.12
C ASN A 599 10.75 -8.82 -9.34
N THR A 600 9.96 -9.15 -8.32
CA THR A 600 10.12 -10.42 -7.59
C THR A 600 9.92 -11.63 -8.51
N GLY A 601 9.16 -11.51 -9.60
CA GLY A 601 9.03 -12.56 -10.60
C GLY A 601 10.38 -12.92 -11.25
N SER A 602 11.25 -11.93 -11.48
CA SER A 602 12.62 -12.16 -11.99
C SER A 602 13.49 -12.91 -10.97
N LEU A 603 13.42 -12.54 -9.69
CA LEU A 603 14.09 -13.29 -8.61
C LEU A 603 13.60 -14.75 -8.60
N ILE A 604 12.30 -14.97 -8.64
CA ILE A 604 11.77 -16.34 -8.61
C ILE A 604 12.18 -17.12 -9.86
N LYS A 605 12.20 -16.52 -11.06
CA LYS A 605 12.69 -17.20 -12.27
C LYS A 605 14.17 -17.58 -12.13
N LYS A 606 15.01 -16.71 -11.54
CA LYS A 606 16.41 -17.02 -11.21
C LYS A 606 16.49 -18.25 -10.29
N LEU A 607 15.78 -18.23 -9.16
CA LEU A 607 15.77 -19.35 -8.21
C LEU A 607 15.21 -20.65 -8.83
N ARG A 608 14.23 -20.52 -9.74
CA ARG A 608 13.66 -21.66 -10.48
C ARG A 608 14.61 -22.23 -11.52
N SER A 609 15.47 -21.41 -12.14
CA SER A 609 16.50 -21.88 -13.08
C SER A 609 17.37 -22.95 -12.41
N ASP A 610 17.85 -22.65 -11.20
CA ASP A 610 18.67 -23.60 -10.42
C ASP A 610 17.85 -24.83 -10.02
N LYS A 611 16.62 -24.64 -9.52
CA LYS A 611 15.72 -25.72 -9.08
C LYS A 611 15.36 -26.70 -10.22
N TYR A 612 15.14 -26.19 -11.43
CA TYR A 612 14.62 -26.98 -12.55
C TYR A 612 15.67 -27.30 -13.64
N GLN A 613 16.94 -26.98 -13.42
CA GLN A 613 18.03 -27.19 -14.38
C GLN A 613 18.06 -28.62 -14.96
N ARG A 614 17.83 -29.63 -14.12
CA ARG A 614 17.80 -31.05 -14.52
C ARG A 614 16.68 -31.41 -15.52
N PHE A 615 15.65 -30.58 -15.65
CA PHE A 615 14.49 -30.82 -16.53
C PHE A 615 14.58 -30.06 -17.86
N VAL A 616 15.64 -29.26 -18.08
CA VAL A 616 15.84 -28.52 -19.33
C VAL A 616 15.81 -29.41 -20.59
N PRO A 617 16.38 -30.63 -20.61
CA PRO A 617 16.26 -31.51 -21.78
C PRO A 617 14.82 -31.88 -22.13
N ILE A 618 13.98 -32.14 -21.12
CA ILE A 618 12.55 -32.44 -21.30
C ILE A 618 11.83 -31.19 -21.84
N ALA A 619 12.17 -30.01 -21.30
CA ALA A 619 11.59 -28.76 -21.76
C ALA A 619 11.91 -28.49 -23.24
N ARG A 620 13.17 -28.64 -23.66
CA ARG A 620 13.60 -28.54 -25.08
C ARG A 620 12.80 -29.50 -25.96
N TRP A 621 12.77 -30.79 -25.59
CA TRP A 621 11.99 -31.78 -26.33
C TRP A 621 10.51 -31.40 -26.46
N SER A 622 9.89 -30.95 -25.37
CA SER A 622 8.47 -30.54 -25.38
C SER A 622 8.22 -29.26 -26.17
N ALA A 623 9.19 -28.36 -26.26
CA ALA A 623 9.15 -27.13 -27.05
C ALA A 623 9.24 -27.42 -28.55
N ASP A 624 10.13 -28.33 -28.93
CA ASP A 624 10.32 -28.80 -30.31
C ASP A 624 9.09 -29.57 -30.81
N HIS A 625 8.39 -30.27 -29.91
CA HIS A 625 7.23 -31.12 -30.23
C HIS A 625 5.90 -30.52 -29.74
N PHE A 626 5.79 -29.20 -29.60
CA PHE A 626 4.69 -28.53 -28.90
C PHE A 626 3.28 -28.88 -29.44
N ALA A 627 3.13 -29.02 -30.76
CA ALA A 627 1.86 -29.43 -31.38
C ALA A 627 1.44 -30.86 -30.96
N GLY A 628 2.42 -31.77 -30.86
CA GLY A 628 2.20 -33.13 -30.37
C GLY A 628 1.84 -33.13 -28.88
N VAL A 629 2.58 -32.37 -28.06
CA VAL A 629 2.34 -32.24 -26.61
C VAL A 629 0.92 -31.74 -26.33
N THR A 630 0.48 -30.66 -26.98
CA THR A 630 -0.86 -30.10 -26.79
C THR A 630 -1.98 -31.03 -27.28
N ARG A 631 -1.74 -31.78 -28.36
CA ARG A 631 -2.66 -32.82 -28.86
C ARG A 631 -2.81 -33.95 -27.86
N THR A 632 -1.72 -34.46 -27.32
CA THR A 632 -1.71 -35.51 -26.29
C THR A 632 -2.43 -35.05 -25.03
N ALA A 633 -2.17 -33.82 -24.56
CA ALA A 633 -2.84 -33.25 -23.40
C ALA A 633 -4.37 -33.16 -23.62
N ARG A 634 -4.82 -32.72 -24.81
CA ARG A 634 -6.24 -32.70 -25.17
C ARG A 634 -6.84 -34.11 -25.20
N GLY A 635 -6.12 -35.09 -25.74
CA GLY A 635 -6.54 -36.50 -25.75
C GLY A 635 -6.73 -37.05 -24.33
N ALA A 636 -5.80 -36.75 -23.42
CA ALA A 636 -5.90 -37.13 -22.00
C ALA A 636 -7.13 -36.52 -21.31
N LEU A 637 -7.47 -35.26 -21.59
CA LEU A 637 -8.71 -34.63 -21.09
C LEU A 637 -9.97 -35.25 -21.70
N GLY A 638 -9.89 -35.76 -22.94
CA GLY A 638 -10.99 -36.54 -23.55
C GLY A 638 -11.21 -37.87 -22.83
N LEU A 639 -10.13 -38.60 -22.54
CA LEU A 639 -10.18 -39.84 -21.75
C LEU A 639 -10.72 -39.58 -20.34
N LYS A 640 -10.35 -38.44 -19.71
CA LYS A 640 -10.98 -37.98 -18.45
C LYS A 640 -12.50 -37.94 -18.59
N ALA A 641 -13.01 -37.23 -19.58
CA ALA A 641 -14.45 -37.00 -19.71
C ALA A 641 -15.23 -38.32 -19.86
N ILE A 642 -14.60 -39.34 -20.42
CA ILE A 642 -15.16 -40.70 -20.51
C ILE A 642 -15.05 -41.42 -19.16
N ALA A 643 -13.87 -41.45 -18.55
CA ALA A 643 -13.62 -42.13 -17.27
C ALA A 643 -14.43 -41.53 -16.11
N GLY A 644 -14.57 -40.20 -16.06
CA GLY A 644 -15.38 -39.49 -15.06
C GLY A 644 -16.87 -39.80 -15.18
N LYS A 645 -17.39 -40.01 -16.41
CA LYS A 645 -18.76 -40.48 -16.63
C LYS A 645 -18.98 -41.93 -16.18
N LEU A 646 -17.96 -42.78 -16.29
CA LEU A 646 -18.05 -44.21 -15.95
C LEU A 646 -17.84 -44.48 -14.46
N LEU A 647 -16.83 -43.85 -13.85
CA LEU A 647 -16.38 -44.12 -12.48
C LEU A 647 -16.82 -43.05 -11.48
N GLY A 648 -17.28 -41.89 -11.95
CA GLY A 648 -17.50 -40.70 -11.13
C GLY A 648 -16.21 -39.93 -10.86
N ASP A 649 -16.27 -38.60 -10.95
CA ASP A 649 -15.09 -37.72 -10.83
C ASP A 649 -14.36 -37.85 -9.49
N LYS A 650 -15.08 -38.13 -8.39
CA LYS A 650 -14.49 -38.31 -7.06
C LYS A 650 -13.65 -39.59 -6.96
N ALA A 651 -14.15 -40.71 -7.49
CA ALA A 651 -13.44 -41.98 -7.45
C ALA A 651 -12.20 -41.95 -8.35
N LEU A 652 -12.34 -41.36 -9.54
CA LEU A 652 -11.22 -41.15 -10.46
C LEU A 652 -10.14 -40.24 -9.85
N ALA A 653 -10.55 -39.13 -9.22
CA ALA A 653 -9.62 -38.25 -8.52
C ALA A 653 -8.91 -38.99 -7.38
N GLY A 654 -9.62 -39.79 -6.58
CA GLY A 654 -9.02 -40.60 -5.51
C GLY A 654 -7.97 -41.59 -6.03
N LEU A 655 -8.25 -42.26 -7.14
CA LEU A 655 -7.34 -43.24 -7.75
C LEU A 655 -6.09 -42.57 -8.30
N VAL A 656 -6.25 -41.50 -9.10
CA VAL A 656 -5.11 -40.77 -9.69
C VAL A 656 -4.30 -40.03 -8.62
N ASN A 657 -4.95 -39.42 -7.63
CA ASN A 657 -4.25 -38.75 -6.53
C ASN A 657 -3.62 -39.75 -5.54
N GLY A 658 -4.10 -40.99 -5.49
CA GLY A 658 -3.40 -42.09 -4.81
C GLY A 658 -2.07 -42.42 -5.49
N VAL A 659 -2.04 -42.50 -6.82
CA VAL A 659 -0.80 -42.65 -7.59
C VAL A 659 0.12 -41.44 -7.42
N LEU A 660 -0.42 -40.22 -7.37
CA LEU A 660 0.32 -39.01 -7.05
C LEU A 660 1.05 -39.13 -5.70
N HIS A 661 0.34 -39.55 -4.65
CA HIS A 661 0.94 -39.73 -3.33
C HIS A 661 2.02 -40.82 -3.34
N LEU A 662 1.74 -41.98 -3.92
CA LEU A 662 2.69 -43.09 -4.02
C LEU A 662 3.95 -42.75 -4.83
N SER A 663 3.82 -41.86 -5.82
CA SER A 663 4.94 -41.40 -6.64
C SER A 663 5.79 -40.31 -5.98
N GLY A 664 5.43 -39.85 -4.78
CA GLY A 664 6.07 -38.70 -4.13
C GLY A 664 5.80 -37.40 -4.90
N GLN A 665 4.55 -37.22 -5.36
CA GLN A 665 4.09 -36.06 -6.12
C GLN A 665 4.78 -35.86 -7.49
N ARG A 666 5.27 -36.94 -8.11
CA ARG A 666 5.94 -36.89 -9.42
C ARG A 666 4.98 -36.96 -10.60
N THR A 667 3.73 -37.35 -10.39
CA THR A 667 2.67 -37.29 -11.41
C THR A 667 1.83 -36.01 -11.26
N PRO A 668 1.04 -35.60 -12.25
CA PRO A 668 0.13 -34.47 -12.08
C PRO A 668 -1.00 -34.78 -11.08
N ALA A 669 -1.40 -33.79 -10.29
CA ALA A 669 -2.60 -33.88 -9.46
C ALA A 669 -3.87 -33.81 -10.31
N TRP A 670 -4.89 -34.55 -9.90
CA TRP A 670 -6.18 -34.60 -10.58
C TRP A 670 -7.23 -33.82 -9.80
N LEU A 671 -7.70 -32.71 -10.37
CA LEU A 671 -8.78 -31.92 -9.79
C LEU A 671 -10.12 -32.28 -10.46
N PRO A 672 -11.19 -32.55 -9.68
CA PRO A 672 -12.52 -32.75 -10.24
C PRO A 672 -12.94 -31.60 -11.18
N THR A 673 -12.56 -30.37 -10.82
CA THR A 673 -12.86 -29.13 -11.53
C THR A 673 -12.06 -28.91 -12.83
N LEU A 674 -11.13 -29.80 -13.21
CA LEU A 674 -10.41 -29.68 -14.48
C LEU A 674 -11.40 -29.67 -15.67
N PRO A 675 -11.31 -28.71 -16.59
CA PRO A 675 -12.20 -28.66 -17.75
C PRO A 675 -11.96 -29.82 -18.72
N GLY A 676 -12.95 -30.09 -19.58
CA GLY A 676 -12.81 -31.05 -20.67
C GLY A 676 -11.85 -30.58 -21.77
N PRO A 677 -11.69 -31.34 -22.87
CA PRO A 677 -10.84 -30.94 -23.98
C PRO A 677 -11.47 -29.80 -24.80
N SER A 678 -10.64 -28.89 -25.31
CA SER A 678 -11.08 -27.89 -26.29
C SER A 678 -11.58 -28.58 -27.56
N ARG A 679 -12.79 -28.23 -28.00
CA ARG A 679 -13.41 -28.75 -29.23
C ARG A 679 -13.29 -27.80 -30.41
N TYR A 680 -12.73 -26.61 -30.17
CA TYR A 680 -12.60 -25.58 -31.20
C TYR A 680 -11.62 -26.03 -32.28
N ARG A 681 -12.06 -25.97 -33.55
CA ARG A 681 -11.24 -26.28 -34.71
C ARG A 681 -10.78 -24.99 -35.37
N TRP A 682 -9.47 -24.79 -35.40
CA TRP A 682 -8.88 -23.63 -36.05
C TRP A 682 -9.06 -23.76 -37.57
N PRO A 683 -9.67 -22.77 -38.24
CA PRO A 683 -9.75 -22.78 -39.69
C PRO A 683 -8.34 -22.72 -40.29
N PRO A 684 -8.05 -23.48 -41.35
CA PRO A 684 -6.78 -23.34 -42.08
C PRO A 684 -6.66 -21.89 -42.58
N GLY A 685 -5.51 -21.27 -42.31
CA GLY A 685 -5.28 -19.83 -42.45
C GLY A 685 -5.89 -19.25 -43.72
N LYS A 686 -6.88 -18.36 -43.56
CA LYS A 686 -7.37 -17.50 -44.63
C LYS A 686 -7.24 -16.06 -44.15
N GLY A 687 -6.32 -15.31 -44.77
CA GLY A 687 -6.40 -13.86 -44.75
C GLY A 687 -7.74 -13.47 -45.35
N GLY A 688 -8.64 -12.89 -44.54
CA GLY A 688 -9.93 -12.44 -45.05
C GLY A 688 -9.71 -11.38 -46.14
N ASN A 689 -10.31 -11.56 -47.31
CA ASN A 689 -10.43 -10.51 -48.34
C ASN A 689 -11.32 -9.39 -47.78
N GLY A 690 -10.73 -8.48 -47.01
CA GLY A 690 -11.35 -7.27 -46.47
C GLY A 690 -10.91 -6.03 -47.26
N ARG A 691 -11.79 -5.01 -47.29
CA ARG A 691 -11.55 -3.73 -47.97
C ARG A 691 -10.44 -2.96 -47.24
N SER A 692 -9.71 -2.08 -47.93
CA SER A 692 -8.49 -1.40 -47.47
C SER A 692 -8.62 -0.50 -46.23
N ASN A 693 -9.82 -0.35 -45.64
CA ASN A 693 -10.11 0.53 -44.50
C ASN A 693 -10.42 -0.20 -43.17
N GLU A 694 -10.34 -1.54 -43.10
CA GLU A 694 -10.62 -2.29 -41.85
C GLU A 694 -9.40 -2.35 -40.92
N ARG A 695 -9.59 -2.13 -39.61
CA ARG A 695 -8.54 -2.34 -38.61
C ARG A 695 -8.18 -3.82 -38.55
N THR A 696 -6.92 -4.14 -38.84
CA THR A 696 -6.43 -5.53 -38.82
C THR A 696 -5.93 -5.90 -37.42
N VAL A 697 -6.34 -7.08 -36.92
CA VAL A 697 -5.96 -7.62 -35.61
C VAL A 697 -5.42 -9.03 -35.79
N VAL A 698 -4.26 -9.33 -35.19
CA VAL A 698 -3.73 -10.70 -35.13
C VAL A 698 -4.19 -11.34 -33.83
N TYR A 699 -4.93 -12.45 -33.93
CA TYR A 699 -5.40 -13.20 -32.76
C TYR A 699 -4.54 -14.45 -32.54
N LEU A 700 -3.71 -14.40 -31.50
CA LEU A 700 -2.94 -15.54 -31.02
C LEU A 700 -3.65 -16.20 -29.82
N PRO A 701 -4.34 -17.34 -30.00
CA PRO A 701 -4.96 -18.05 -28.89
C PRO A 701 -3.91 -18.66 -27.96
N SER A 702 -4.10 -18.52 -26.65
CA SER A 702 -3.23 -19.15 -25.66
C SER A 702 -3.23 -20.68 -25.80
N CYS A 703 -2.10 -21.33 -25.46
CA CYS A 703 -2.04 -22.79 -25.45
C CYS A 703 -3.08 -23.41 -24.49
N ALA A 704 -3.42 -22.71 -23.39
CA ALA A 704 -4.48 -23.12 -22.48
C ALA A 704 -5.85 -23.19 -23.18
N SER A 705 -6.25 -22.15 -23.92
CA SER A 705 -7.52 -22.11 -24.66
C SER A 705 -7.59 -23.13 -25.82
N ARG A 706 -6.43 -23.60 -26.31
CA ARG A 706 -6.33 -24.65 -27.32
C ARG A 706 -6.37 -26.07 -26.74
N VAL A 707 -6.12 -26.23 -25.44
CA VAL A 707 -6.10 -27.54 -24.75
C VAL A 707 -7.36 -27.74 -23.92
N PHE A 708 -7.69 -26.77 -23.07
CA PHE A 708 -8.84 -26.78 -22.18
C PHE A 708 -10.10 -26.25 -22.89
N GLY A 709 -11.21 -26.96 -22.70
CA GLY A 709 -12.52 -26.59 -23.19
C GLY A 709 -13.26 -25.67 -22.22
N GLN A 710 -14.39 -25.14 -22.67
CA GLN A 710 -15.28 -24.31 -21.88
C GLN A 710 -16.14 -25.12 -20.89
N GLN A 711 -16.84 -24.43 -19.99
CA GLN A 711 -17.93 -25.02 -19.19
C GLN A 711 -19.11 -25.41 -20.10
N GLU A 712 -19.94 -26.35 -19.64
CA GLU A 712 -21.14 -26.76 -20.38
C GLU A 712 -22.04 -25.54 -20.65
N ASP A 713 -22.59 -25.47 -21.86
CA ASP A 713 -23.47 -24.41 -22.39
C ASP A 713 -22.86 -23.03 -22.71
N ALA A 714 -21.55 -22.83 -22.55
CA ALA A 714 -20.88 -21.60 -23.00
C ALA A 714 -20.32 -21.70 -24.44
N PRO A 715 -20.29 -20.61 -25.23
CA PRO A 715 -19.48 -20.55 -26.45
C PRO A 715 -17.98 -20.66 -26.12
N SER A 716 -17.19 -21.17 -27.05
CA SER A 716 -15.74 -21.26 -26.83
C SER A 716 -15.12 -19.86 -26.74
N LEU A 717 -14.06 -19.69 -25.93
CA LEU A 717 -13.37 -18.40 -25.83
C LEU A 717 -12.92 -17.85 -27.20
N PRO A 718 -12.35 -18.67 -28.12
CA PRO A 718 -12.11 -18.24 -29.49
C PRO A 718 -13.35 -17.71 -30.22
N ASP A 719 -14.51 -18.37 -30.12
CA ASP A 719 -15.75 -17.89 -30.75
C ASP A 719 -16.17 -16.52 -30.20
N VAL A 720 -16.08 -16.33 -28.88
CA VAL A 720 -16.42 -15.07 -28.23
C VAL A 720 -15.50 -13.95 -28.70
N VAL A 721 -14.18 -14.17 -28.69
CA VAL A 721 -13.19 -13.17 -29.11
C VAL A 721 -13.37 -12.79 -30.58
N LEU A 722 -13.53 -13.79 -31.46
CA LEU A 722 -13.73 -13.55 -32.89
C LEU A 722 -15.06 -12.83 -33.16
N SER A 723 -16.12 -13.16 -32.42
CA SER A 723 -17.41 -12.47 -32.51
C SER A 723 -17.30 -11.00 -32.08
N LEU A 724 -16.58 -10.72 -30.99
CA LEU A 724 -16.33 -9.35 -30.52
C LEU A 724 -15.53 -8.54 -31.54
N LEU A 725 -14.43 -9.09 -32.05
CA LEU A 725 -13.58 -8.43 -33.06
C LEU A 725 -14.36 -8.17 -34.36
N LYS A 726 -15.18 -9.13 -34.80
CA LYS A 726 -16.06 -8.95 -35.96
C LYS A 726 -17.07 -7.84 -35.74
N LYS A 727 -17.72 -7.78 -34.57
CA LYS A 727 -18.65 -6.69 -34.20
C LYS A 727 -17.96 -5.34 -34.09
N ALA A 728 -16.68 -5.31 -33.71
CA ALA A 728 -15.84 -4.11 -33.69
C ALA A 728 -15.35 -3.68 -35.10
N GLY A 729 -15.74 -4.38 -36.17
CA GLY A 729 -15.30 -4.07 -37.53
C GLY A 729 -13.83 -4.40 -37.80
N CYS A 730 -13.24 -5.33 -37.02
CA CYS A 730 -11.86 -5.74 -37.19
C CYS A 730 -11.73 -6.90 -38.18
N ARG A 731 -10.74 -6.81 -39.07
CA ARG A 731 -10.24 -7.94 -39.86
C ARG A 731 -9.32 -8.77 -38.98
N VAL A 732 -9.69 -10.01 -38.67
CA VAL A 732 -8.88 -10.88 -37.81
C VAL A 732 -7.99 -11.82 -38.63
N ILE A 733 -6.71 -11.88 -38.29
CA ILE A 733 -5.73 -12.83 -38.83
C ILE A 733 -5.38 -13.80 -37.70
N VAL A 734 -5.43 -15.10 -37.98
CA VAL A 734 -4.91 -16.14 -37.09
C VAL A 734 -3.68 -16.76 -37.77
N PRO A 735 -2.51 -16.79 -37.11
CA PRO A 735 -1.28 -17.34 -37.70
C PRO A 735 -1.44 -18.78 -38.19
N THR A 736 -0.77 -19.12 -39.30
CA THR A 736 -0.71 -20.50 -39.78
C THR A 736 0.10 -21.37 -38.82
N GLY A 737 -0.29 -22.63 -38.64
CA GLY A 737 0.41 -23.56 -37.75
C GLY A 737 0.29 -23.22 -36.26
N VAL A 738 -0.77 -22.52 -35.85
CA VAL A 738 -1.02 -22.08 -34.46
C VAL A 738 -0.92 -23.21 -33.42
N GLU A 739 -1.12 -24.47 -33.82
CA GLU A 739 -0.95 -25.65 -32.98
C GLU A 739 0.49 -25.81 -32.46
N GLY A 740 1.49 -25.44 -33.25
CA GLY A 740 2.91 -25.52 -32.90
C GLY A 740 3.50 -24.25 -32.27
N LEU A 741 2.79 -23.12 -32.34
CA LEU A 741 3.26 -21.83 -31.83
C LEU A 741 3.11 -21.75 -30.30
N CYS A 742 4.10 -21.18 -29.63
CA CYS A 742 4.10 -20.98 -28.19
C CYS A 742 4.68 -19.61 -27.84
N CYS A 743 4.09 -18.89 -26.89
CA CYS A 743 4.61 -17.61 -26.41
C CYS A 743 5.82 -17.75 -25.46
N GLY A 744 6.33 -18.97 -25.23
CA GLY A 744 7.45 -19.25 -24.32
C GLY A 744 7.10 -19.28 -22.83
N MET A 745 5.94 -18.74 -22.42
CA MET A 745 5.52 -18.60 -21.01
C MET A 745 5.62 -19.89 -20.16
N PRO A 746 5.24 -21.10 -20.64
CA PRO A 746 5.37 -22.32 -19.84
C PRO A 746 6.81 -22.63 -19.41
N TYR A 747 7.80 -22.24 -20.22
CA TYR A 747 9.22 -22.45 -19.96
C TYR A 747 9.82 -21.29 -19.17
N ASP A 748 9.48 -20.06 -19.56
CA ASP A 748 9.96 -18.83 -18.92
C ASP A 748 9.57 -18.78 -17.44
N SER A 749 8.32 -19.15 -17.11
CA SER A 749 7.86 -19.23 -15.73
C SER A 749 8.63 -20.24 -14.88
N LYS A 750 9.31 -21.21 -15.48
CA LYS A 750 10.18 -22.19 -14.81
C LYS A 750 11.66 -21.80 -14.78
N GLY A 751 12.00 -20.57 -15.20
CA GLY A 751 13.38 -20.11 -15.26
C GLY A 751 14.17 -20.65 -16.45
N MET A 752 13.51 -21.31 -17.42
CA MET A 752 14.16 -21.90 -18.61
C MET A 752 14.15 -20.90 -19.77
N SER A 753 14.84 -19.77 -19.59
CA SER A 753 14.76 -18.60 -20.48
C SER A 753 15.18 -18.87 -21.92
N GLU A 754 16.22 -19.69 -22.14
CA GLU A 754 16.69 -20.04 -23.50
C GLU A 754 15.58 -20.74 -24.32
N VAL A 755 14.90 -21.72 -23.72
CA VAL A 755 13.83 -22.48 -24.38
C VAL A 755 12.63 -21.57 -24.66
N ALA A 756 12.33 -20.67 -23.72
CA ALA A 756 11.28 -19.68 -23.91
C ALA A 756 11.58 -18.73 -25.06
N GLU A 757 12.83 -18.25 -25.16
CA GLU A 757 13.26 -17.31 -26.20
C GLU A 757 13.22 -17.95 -27.59
N ALA A 758 13.68 -19.20 -27.72
CA ALA A 758 13.55 -19.95 -28.96
C ALA A 758 12.08 -20.01 -29.45
N LYS A 759 11.13 -20.32 -28.55
CA LYS A 759 9.70 -20.32 -28.90
C LYS A 759 9.14 -18.94 -29.22
N ARG A 760 9.63 -17.88 -28.56
CA ARG A 760 9.26 -16.49 -28.89
C ARG A 760 9.76 -16.09 -30.27
N ALA A 761 10.97 -16.51 -30.65
CA ALA A 761 11.51 -16.31 -31.99
C ALA A 761 10.68 -17.05 -33.05
N ASP A 762 10.35 -18.34 -32.85
CA ASP A 762 9.46 -19.10 -33.74
C ASP A 762 8.10 -18.39 -33.92
N LEU A 763 7.56 -17.86 -32.83
CA LEU A 763 6.29 -17.13 -32.84
C LEU A 763 6.42 -15.81 -33.61
N ALA A 764 7.50 -15.05 -33.39
CA ALA A 764 7.76 -13.79 -34.08
C ALA A 764 7.97 -14.00 -35.59
N GLU A 765 8.60 -15.10 -36.00
CA GLU A 765 8.74 -15.46 -37.42
C GLU A 765 7.40 -15.81 -38.08
N ALA A 766 6.45 -16.35 -37.30
CA ALA A 766 5.12 -16.73 -37.78
C ALA A 766 4.10 -15.56 -37.81
N LEU A 767 4.43 -14.42 -37.21
CA LEU A 767 3.60 -13.21 -37.13
C LEU A 767 4.03 -12.21 -38.21
#